data_AF-A0A8C3MX62-F1
#
_entry.id   AF-A0A8C3MX62-F1
#
_cell.length_a   1.000
_cell.length_b   1.000
_cell.length_c   1.000
_cell.angle_alpha   90.00
_cell.angle_beta   90.00
_cell.angle_gamma   90.00
#
_symmetry.space_group_name_H-M   'P 1'
#
loop_
_entity.id
_entity.type
_entity.pdbx_description
1 polymer ?
#
loop_
_entity_poly.entity_id
_entity_poly.type
_entity_poly.pdbx_seq_one_letter_code
_entity_poly.pdbx_strand_id
1 'polypeptide(L)'
;MTKSSSVADRQREDAESDWSADSWSDYGSRDKPGTTLGRTVPDGNVLFPDIFHTDHLLFYERFSAYQDYILADCKASEVKRFIAEYLEKVLEPSGWQAVWRTNVFDVLVGVVNVNFPALKAVVQLSEPFLCESQDSSFTLECMQELLELKEHQILLQELFVVYDESGEFDQTALAIEHVRFFYRCIWRTWDEEEEDEFDYFVRCVEPRLRLHYDILEHRVPSGLVADYQNLLSQCEELYEKFLNVRNSISSNDSDSEAENVSMVEGLKLYDQVEHIKQRLKLIENPLLRYVFGYQKYGSLQAKGLRSTGAKVIHVVPWNMKANLLQLLTRDKLCPESCGALEIQFHRDPLAAVNACYEGDRVIICPGHYFVDGMFSIADSIELEGYGLPDDVVIEKQGKGDNFFDCTGANVKISNLKLVQHDAVEGILNVHHGKTTLENCVLQCETTGITVRTSAELLMRNSDLYGAKGAGVEIYPGSACTLLHNGIHHCKEGILVKNFLDEVYEAPRITMVNNMIHNNEGYGVVLVRPAMPSEMKDASAQETKGCTQPTQAGDETACAEGSRQEQPGCVTDELELYKRAETSEQTENNSEIANVLGATSAKKRQIHRKRLSELGFTEADDNLMSQEMFVSVDGNQFKWNGKGSFGIFFF
;
A
#
# COMPACT_ATOMS: atom_id res chain seq x y z
N MET A 1 -18.74 25.46 -51.54
CA MET A 1 -20.14 25.10 -51.86
C MET A 1 -20.51 23.94 -50.93
N THR A 2 -21.15 24.24 -49.79
CA THR A 2 -22.63 24.18 -49.56
C THR A 2 -23.16 22.74 -49.52
N LYS A 3 -23.38 22.17 -48.31
CA LYS A 3 -24.69 22.08 -47.56
C LYS A 3 -25.69 21.13 -48.25
N SER A 4 -26.44 20.23 -47.61
CA SER A 4 -27.18 20.19 -46.31
C SER A 4 -27.60 18.71 -46.04
N SER A 5 -27.62 18.08 -44.86
CA SER A 5 -28.18 18.33 -43.50
C SER A 5 -29.63 17.84 -43.24
N SER A 6 -29.78 16.83 -42.37
CA SER A 6 -30.95 16.52 -41.49
C SER A 6 -30.49 15.41 -40.52
N VAL A 7 -30.26 15.61 -39.21
CA VAL A 7 -31.10 16.13 -38.12
C VAL A 7 -32.34 15.27 -37.85
N ALA A 8 -32.31 14.55 -36.73
CA ALA A 8 -33.48 14.07 -36.00
C ALA A 8 -33.09 13.99 -34.50
N ASP A 9 -33.73 14.82 -33.67
CA ASP A 9 -33.57 14.80 -32.21
C ASP A 9 -34.17 13.53 -31.58
N ARG A 10 -33.64 13.15 -30.41
CA ARG A 10 -34.45 12.73 -29.26
C ARG A 10 -33.68 12.82 -27.94
N GLN A 11 -34.15 13.79 -27.16
CA GLN A 11 -34.12 13.99 -25.70
C GLN A 11 -33.41 12.93 -24.85
N ARG A 12 -32.54 13.44 -23.95
CA ARG A 12 -32.21 12.78 -22.68
C ARG A 12 -33.38 12.94 -21.73
N GLU A 13 -33.74 11.88 -21.01
CA GLU A 13 -34.50 11.96 -19.77
C GLU A 13 -33.63 11.35 -18.67
N ASP A 14 -33.40 12.13 -17.62
CA ASP A 14 -32.69 11.69 -16.42
C ASP A 14 -33.66 10.86 -15.57
N ALA A 15 -33.25 9.64 -15.19
CA ALA A 15 -34.01 8.79 -14.28
C ALA A 15 -33.15 8.42 -13.08
N GLU A 16 -33.40 9.09 -11.96
CA GLU A 16 -32.96 8.63 -10.64
C GLU A 16 -33.67 7.30 -10.32
N SER A 17 -32.95 6.29 -9.83
CA SER A 17 -33.55 5.08 -9.28
C SER A 17 -32.90 4.73 -7.94
N ASP A 18 -33.70 4.80 -6.87
CA ASP A 18 -33.33 4.46 -5.51
C ASP A 18 -32.74 3.06 -5.37
N TRP A 19 -31.71 2.94 -4.54
CA TRP A 19 -31.30 1.66 -3.97
C TRP A 19 -32.06 1.45 -2.65
N SER A 20 -32.99 0.51 -2.64
CA SER A 20 -33.55 -0.06 -1.41
C SER A 20 -33.66 -1.57 -1.54
N ALA A 21 -33.51 -2.24 -0.40
CA ALA A 21 -33.15 -3.65 -0.30
C ALA A 21 -34.34 -4.62 -0.40
N ASP A 22 -33.97 -5.91 -0.35
CA ASP A 22 -34.81 -7.05 0.01
C ASP A 22 -35.88 -7.51 -0.98
N SER A 23 -35.48 -8.43 -1.86
CA SER A 23 -36.33 -9.59 -2.18
C SER A 23 -35.49 -10.82 -2.46
N TRP A 24 -35.56 -11.81 -1.56
CA TRP A 24 -35.10 -13.17 -1.85
C TRP A 24 -36.07 -13.84 -2.85
N SER A 25 -35.57 -14.90 -3.49
CA SER A 25 -36.24 -15.76 -4.49
C SER A 25 -36.56 -15.13 -5.86
N ASP A 26 -35.81 -15.55 -6.88
CA ASP A 26 -36.41 -16.42 -7.89
C ASP A 26 -35.40 -17.48 -8.37
N TYR A 27 -35.88 -18.67 -8.74
CA TYR A 27 -35.07 -19.83 -9.12
C TYR A 27 -35.15 -20.04 -10.63
N GLY A 28 -34.03 -19.86 -11.33
CA GLY A 28 -33.83 -20.41 -12.68
C GLY A 28 -34.21 -19.51 -13.85
N SER A 29 -33.22 -18.74 -14.32
CA SER A 29 -33.01 -18.57 -15.76
C SER A 29 -31.55 -18.85 -16.08
N ARG A 30 -31.29 -19.47 -17.23
CA ARG A 30 -29.92 -19.66 -17.74
C ARG A 30 -29.31 -18.28 -18.00
N ASP A 31 -28.16 -18.02 -17.39
CA ASP A 31 -26.94 -17.44 -17.99
C ASP A 31 -25.92 -17.20 -16.87
N LYS A 32 -25.00 -18.16 -16.68
CA LYS A 32 -23.83 -18.01 -15.81
C LYS A 32 -22.66 -17.44 -16.63
N PRO A 33 -22.06 -16.30 -16.27
CA PRO A 33 -20.69 -15.98 -16.66
C PRO A 33 -19.74 -16.72 -15.70
N GLY A 34 -19.57 -18.02 -15.92
CA GLY A 34 -18.70 -18.87 -15.09
C GLY A 34 -17.42 -19.25 -15.81
N THR A 35 -16.29 -18.69 -15.35
CA THR A 35 -14.98 -19.38 -15.27
C THR A 35 -14.60 -20.38 -16.37
N THR A 36 -14.73 -20.00 -17.65
CA THR A 36 -14.05 -20.72 -18.74
C THR A 36 -12.55 -20.38 -18.70
N LEU A 37 -11.74 -21.30 -18.20
CA LEU A 37 -10.29 -21.17 -18.22
C LEU A 37 -9.79 -21.12 -19.67
N GLY A 38 -8.77 -20.28 -19.94
CA GLY A 38 -8.22 -20.13 -21.28
C GLY A 38 -7.46 -21.38 -21.74
N ARG A 39 -7.07 -21.39 -23.02
CA ARG A 39 -6.23 -22.43 -23.63
C ARG A 39 -4.79 -21.92 -23.76
N THR A 40 -3.81 -22.68 -23.27
CA THR A 40 -2.37 -22.42 -23.45
C THR A 40 -1.77 -23.49 -24.36
N VAL A 41 -1.12 -23.04 -25.44
CA VAL A 41 -0.32 -23.92 -26.31
C VAL A 41 1.08 -24.08 -25.69
N PRO A 42 1.60 -25.30 -25.49
CA PRO A 42 2.98 -25.51 -25.05
C PRO A 42 3.99 -25.08 -26.13
N ASP A 43 5.04 -24.34 -25.74
CA ASP A 43 6.18 -24.04 -26.61
C ASP A 43 7.14 -25.24 -26.65
N GLY A 44 7.15 -25.99 -27.77
CA GLY A 44 7.95 -27.21 -27.91
C GLY A 44 8.13 -27.68 -29.35
N ASN A 45 9.10 -28.58 -29.59
CA ASN A 45 9.26 -29.26 -30.88
C ASN A 45 8.34 -30.48 -31.03
N VAL A 46 7.75 -30.94 -29.92
CA VAL A 46 6.77 -32.04 -29.86
C VAL A 46 5.37 -31.43 -29.69
N LEU A 47 4.39 -31.92 -30.44
CA LEU A 47 2.99 -31.48 -30.31
C LEU A 47 2.37 -32.07 -29.03
N PHE A 48 2.65 -31.45 -27.88
CA PHE A 48 1.92 -31.71 -26.66
C PHE A 48 0.47 -31.19 -26.76
N PRO A 49 -0.50 -31.84 -26.09
CA PRO A 49 -1.84 -31.29 -25.93
C PRO A 49 -1.79 -29.93 -25.24
N ASP A 50 -2.75 -29.07 -25.57
CA ASP A 50 -2.95 -27.81 -24.86
C ASP A 50 -3.23 -28.03 -23.37
N ILE A 51 -2.88 -27.06 -22.55
CA ILE A 51 -3.16 -27.06 -21.10
C ILE A 51 -4.01 -25.83 -20.73
N PHE A 52 -4.71 -25.93 -19.61
CA PHE A 52 -5.48 -24.80 -19.10
C PHE A 52 -4.60 -23.58 -18.79
N HIS A 53 -5.08 -22.39 -19.17
CA HIS A 53 -4.42 -21.12 -18.88
C HIS A 53 -4.81 -20.61 -17.50
N THR A 54 -3.87 -20.71 -16.56
CA THR A 54 -4.07 -20.49 -15.13
C THR A 54 -3.33 -19.26 -14.58
N ASP A 55 -2.47 -18.64 -15.39
CA ASP A 55 -1.55 -17.57 -14.97
C ASP A 55 -2.22 -16.19 -14.83
N HIS A 56 -3.55 -16.11 -15.03
CA HIS A 56 -4.33 -14.87 -15.04
C HIS A 56 -5.45 -14.84 -13.98
N LEU A 57 -5.47 -15.79 -13.03
CA LEU A 57 -6.37 -15.72 -11.88
C LEU A 57 -6.12 -14.43 -11.08
N LEU A 58 -7.20 -13.78 -10.67
CA LEU A 58 -7.16 -12.50 -9.96
C LEU A 58 -7.05 -12.70 -8.44
N PHE A 59 -6.63 -11.63 -7.74
CA PHE A 59 -6.54 -11.62 -6.28
C PHE A 59 -7.83 -12.11 -5.62
N TYR A 60 -8.98 -11.55 -6.01
CA TYR A 60 -10.27 -11.87 -5.39
C TYR A 60 -10.70 -13.33 -5.60
N GLU A 61 -10.40 -13.90 -6.77
CA GLU A 61 -10.72 -15.30 -7.09
C GLU A 61 -9.93 -16.26 -6.19
N ARG A 62 -8.61 -16.04 -6.03
CA ARG A 62 -7.80 -16.84 -5.11
C ARG A 62 -8.14 -16.57 -3.64
N PHE A 63 -8.46 -15.33 -3.28
CA PHE A 63 -8.82 -14.94 -1.92
C PHE A 63 -10.10 -15.66 -1.46
N SER A 64 -11.19 -15.57 -2.23
CA SER A 64 -12.44 -16.30 -1.95
C SER A 64 -12.24 -17.82 -2.03
N ALA A 65 -11.47 -18.35 -2.99
CA ALA A 65 -11.16 -19.78 -3.04
C ALA A 65 -10.53 -20.29 -1.73
N TYR A 66 -9.51 -19.60 -1.22
CA TYR A 66 -8.85 -20.00 0.03
C TYR A 66 -9.72 -19.75 1.26
N GLN A 67 -10.36 -18.59 1.38
CA GLN A 67 -11.18 -18.24 2.53
C GLN A 67 -12.45 -19.11 2.62
N ASP A 68 -13.25 -19.15 1.57
CA ASP A 68 -14.63 -19.64 1.65
C ASP A 68 -14.75 -21.15 1.37
N TYR A 69 -13.79 -21.75 0.67
CA TYR A 69 -13.92 -23.13 0.13
C TYR A 69 -12.80 -24.09 0.51
N ILE A 70 -11.53 -23.64 0.53
CA ILE A 70 -10.38 -24.54 0.73
C ILE A 70 -9.95 -24.62 2.20
N LEU A 71 -9.78 -23.47 2.87
CA LEU A 71 -9.18 -23.40 4.21
C LEU A 71 -10.17 -23.02 5.30
N ALA A 72 -10.99 -21.97 5.08
CA ALA A 72 -11.81 -21.37 6.15
C ALA A 72 -10.97 -21.11 7.42
N ASP A 73 -11.58 -21.18 8.59
CA ASP A 73 -10.99 -20.90 9.92
C ASP A 73 -9.97 -21.97 10.39
N CYS A 74 -9.22 -22.61 9.47
CA CYS A 74 -8.35 -23.74 9.80
C CYS A 74 -7.05 -23.32 10.52
N LYS A 75 -6.53 -24.27 11.30
CA LYS A 75 -5.20 -24.18 11.93
C LYS A 75 -4.11 -24.67 10.99
N ALA A 76 -2.86 -24.26 11.24
CA ALA A 76 -1.71 -24.66 10.42
C ALA A 76 -1.55 -26.19 10.34
N SER A 77 -1.73 -26.90 11.45
CA SER A 77 -1.71 -28.37 11.52
C SER A 77 -2.81 -29.07 10.71
N GLU A 78 -3.90 -28.35 10.36
CA GLU A 78 -5.06 -28.90 9.68
C GLU A 78 -5.09 -28.62 8.17
N VAL A 79 -4.29 -27.67 7.67
CA VAL A 79 -4.27 -27.21 6.27
C VAL A 79 -4.30 -28.37 5.27
N LYS A 80 -3.45 -29.38 5.47
CA LYS A 80 -3.37 -30.55 4.58
C LYS A 80 -4.66 -31.39 4.56
N ARG A 81 -5.36 -31.51 5.69
CA ARG A 81 -6.66 -32.19 5.80
C ARG A 81 -7.74 -31.39 5.07
N PHE A 82 -7.81 -30.08 5.30
CA PHE A 82 -8.77 -29.19 4.66
C PHE A 82 -8.62 -29.17 3.13
N ILE A 83 -7.38 -29.07 2.62
CA ILE A 83 -7.11 -29.18 1.17
C ILE A 83 -7.58 -30.53 0.62
N ALA A 84 -7.31 -31.65 1.32
CA ALA A 84 -7.78 -32.97 0.88
C ALA A 84 -9.32 -33.07 0.84
N GLU A 85 -10.02 -32.55 1.87
CA GLU A 85 -11.48 -32.51 1.95
C GLU A 85 -12.13 -31.55 0.94
N TYR A 86 -11.41 -30.53 0.47
CA TYR A 86 -11.83 -29.68 -0.65
C TYR A 86 -11.69 -30.44 -1.98
N LEU A 87 -10.52 -31.06 -2.22
CA LEU A 87 -10.26 -31.79 -3.46
C LEU A 87 -11.23 -32.97 -3.65
N GLU A 88 -11.55 -33.72 -2.59
CA GLU A 88 -12.51 -34.83 -2.66
C GLU A 88 -13.93 -34.41 -3.12
N LYS A 89 -14.28 -33.12 -3.01
CA LYS A 89 -15.57 -32.56 -3.42
C LYS A 89 -15.59 -31.97 -4.83
N VAL A 90 -14.42 -31.61 -5.39
CA VAL A 90 -14.30 -30.76 -6.59
C VAL A 90 -13.49 -31.40 -7.71
N LEU A 91 -12.58 -32.31 -7.39
CA LEU A 91 -11.66 -32.92 -8.34
C LEU A 91 -12.15 -34.30 -8.78
N GLU A 92 -12.17 -34.54 -10.09
CA GLU A 92 -12.55 -35.84 -10.65
C GLU A 92 -11.47 -36.89 -10.32
N PRO A 93 -11.81 -38.04 -9.71
CA PRO A 93 -10.81 -38.96 -9.17
C PRO A 93 -10.01 -39.70 -10.24
N SER A 94 -10.48 -39.74 -11.49
CA SER A 94 -9.86 -40.49 -12.59
C SER A 94 -10.38 -40.03 -13.95
N GLY A 95 -9.69 -40.38 -15.04
CA GLY A 95 -10.20 -40.26 -16.41
C GLY A 95 -9.71 -39.05 -17.20
N TRP A 96 -9.06 -38.09 -16.54
CA TRP A 96 -8.40 -36.95 -17.16
C TRP A 96 -6.93 -37.25 -17.50
N GLN A 97 -6.40 -36.51 -18.48
CA GLN A 97 -4.97 -36.51 -18.83
C GLN A 97 -4.29 -35.26 -18.27
N ALA A 98 -2.99 -35.36 -18.01
CA ALA A 98 -2.17 -34.25 -17.58
C ALA A 98 -0.74 -34.34 -18.14
N VAL A 99 -0.11 -33.19 -18.33
CA VAL A 99 1.33 -33.09 -18.52
C VAL A 99 1.97 -33.11 -17.13
N TRP A 100 2.74 -34.16 -16.84
CA TRP A 100 3.64 -34.20 -15.71
C TRP A 100 4.89 -33.39 -16.05
N ARG A 101 5.08 -32.27 -15.35
CA ARG A 101 6.14 -31.29 -15.62
C ARG A 101 7.16 -31.23 -14.49
N THR A 102 8.43 -31.28 -14.86
CA THR A 102 9.57 -31.13 -13.95
C THR A 102 10.52 -30.05 -14.48
N ASN A 103 11.64 -29.82 -13.79
CA ASN A 103 12.72 -28.95 -14.27
C ASN A 103 13.59 -29.60 -15.37
N VAL A 104 13.34 -30.87 -15.75
CA VAL A 104 14.18 -31.63 -16.70
C VAL A 104 13.39 -32.15 -17.91
N PHE A 105 12.12 -32.52 -17.70
CA PHE A 105 11.24 -33.10 -18.72
C PHE A 105 9.76 -32.76 -18.48
N ASP A 106 8.98 -32.86 -19.56
CA ASP A 106 7.51 -32.90 -19.60
C ASP A 106 7.06 -34.25 -20.19
N VAL A 107 6.10 -34.94 -19.57
CA VAL A 107 5.57 -36.25 -20.01
C VAL A 107 4.04 -36.29 -19.94
N LEU A 108 3.37 -36.82 -20.96
CA LEU A 108 1.91 -36.97 -20.96
C LEU A 108 1.46 -38.23 -20.20
N VAL A 109 0.68 -38.04 -19.14
CA VAL A 109 0.16 -39.11 -18.28
C VAL A 109 -1.38 -39.09 -18.18
N GLY A 110 -1.98 -40.26 -18.05
CA GLY A 110 -3.39 -40.44 -17.70
C GLY A 110 -3.55 -40.68 -16.21
N VAL A 111 -4.54 -40.04 -15.57
CA VAL A 111 -4.80 -40.19 -14.14
C VAL A 111 -5.86 -41.26 -13.88
N VAL A 112 -5.49 -42.27 -13.09
CA VAL A 112 -6.30 -43.47 -12.84
C VAL A 112 -6.97 -43.45 -11.47
N ASN A 113 -6.37 -42.75 -10.50
CA ASN A 113 -6.95 -42.53 -9.18
C ASN A 113 -6.28 -41.31 -8.50
N VAL A 114 -6.89 -40.74 -7.46
CA VAL A 114 -6.27 -39.71 -6.61
C VAL A 114 -6.31 -40.10 -5.13
N ASN A 115 -5.16 -40.04 -4.48
CA ASN A 115 -4.99 -40.21 -3.05
C ASN A 115 -5.04 -38.81 -2.39
N PHE A 116 -6.25 -38.35 -2.05
CA PHE A 116 -6.48 -37.03 -1.48
C PHE A 116 -5.68 -36.76 -0.19
N PRO A 117 -5.63 -37.66 0.82
CA PRO A 117 -4.81 -37.43 2.03
C PRO A 117 -3.30 -37.27 1.76
N ALA A 118 -2.78 -37.88 0.69
CA ALA A 118 -1.39 -37.74 0.28
C ALA A 118 -1.15 -36.55 -0.67
N LEU A 119 -2.20 -35.94 -1.22
CA LEU A 119 -2.16 -34.97 -2.32
C LEU A 119 -1.40 -35.49 -3.56
N LYS A 120 -1.58 -36.79 -3.86
CA LYS A 120 -0.94 -37.49 -4.99
C LYS A 120 -1.95 -38.13 -5.94
N ALA A 121 -1.70 -38.06 -7.24
CA ALA A 121 -2.39 -38.84 -8.25
C ALA A 121 -1.65 -40.14 -8.56
N VAL A 122 -2.40 -41.22 -8.79
CA VAL A 122 -1.89 -42.47 -9.39
C VAL A 122 -2.01 -42.35 -10.90
N VAL A 123 -0.87 -42.45 -11.59
CA VAL A 123 -0.80 -42.17 -13.04
C VAL A 123 -0.34 -43.37 -13.86
N GLN A 124 -0.63 -43.34 -15.15
CA GLN A 124 -0.06 -44.23 -16.17
C GLN A 124 0.47 -43.40 -17.34
N LEU A 125 1.48 -43.89 -18.06
CA LEU A 125 1.92 -43.26 -19.30
C LEU A 125 0.79 -43.31 -20.34
N SER A 126 0.58 -42.22 -21.05
CA SER A 126 -0.43 -42.19 -22.12
C SER A 126 0.03 -42.96 -23.36
N GLU A 127 -0.92 -43.52 -24.10
CA GLU A 127 -0.70 -44.00 -25.47
C GLU A 127 -1.37 -43.03 -26.46
N PRO A 128 -0.62 -42.41 -27.41
CA PRO A 128 0.82 -42.53 -27.62
C PRO A 128 1.66 -41.84 -26.54
N PHE A 129 2.85 -42.39 -26.29
CA PHE A 129 3.82 -41.80 -25.37
C PHE A 129 4.36 -40.48 -25.93
N LEU A 130 4.23 -39.41 -25.16
CA LEU A 130 4.78 -38.08 -25.45
C LEU A 130 5.66 -37.64 -24.29
N CYS A 131 6.91 -37.28 -24.62
CA CYS A 131 7.93 -36.81 -23.70
C CYS A 131 8.74 -35.72 -24.43
N GLU A 132 8.98 -34.60 -23.77
CA GLU A 132 9.92 -33.57 -24.21
C GLU A 132 10.92 -33.29 -23.08
N SER A 133 12.20 -33.21 -23.40
CA SER A 133 13.27 -33.09 -22.43
C SER A 133 14.46 -32.33 -23.01
N GLN A 134 15.21 -31.62 -22.16
CA GLN A 134 16.37 -30.84 -22.61
C GLN A 134 17.52 -31.75 -23.06
N ASP A 135 17.70 -32.88 -22.38
CA ASP A 135 18.58 -33.98 -22.78
C ASP A 135 17.75 -35.11 -23.38
N SER A 136 18.12 -35.63 -24.56
CA SER A 136 17.34 -36.64 -25.29
C SER A 136 17.53 -38.08 -24.74
N SER A 137 17.63 -38.23 -23.42
CA SER A 137 17.98 -39.46 -22.70
C SER A 137 16.77 -40.22 -22.12
N PHE A 138 15.61 -39.59 -22.02
CA PHE A 138 14.42 -40.17 -21.38
C PHE A 138 13.57 -40.98 -22.37
N THR A 139 13.88 -42.28 -22.49
CA THR A 139 13.04 -43.22 -23.25
C THR A 139 11.82 -43.65 -22.44
N LEU A 140 10.88 -44.34 -23.10
CA LEU A 140 9.68 -44.89 -22.46
C LEU A 140 10.04 -45.86 -21.32
N GLU A 141 11.07 -46.68 -21.50
CA GLU A 141 11.56 -47.61 -20.48
C GLU A 141 12.07 -46.86 -19.23
N CYS A 142 12.86 -45.80 -19.42
CA CYS A 142 13.35 -44.97 -18.31
C CYS A 142 12.21 -44.27 -17.56
N MET A 143 11.13 -43.88 -18.25
CA MET A 143 9.94 -43.31 -17.61
C MET A 143 9.11 -44.36 -16.86
N GLN A 144 9.05 -45.59 -17.35
CA GLN A 144 8.43 -46.71 -16.63
C GLN A 144 9.20 -47.04 -15.35
N GLU A 145 10.53 -47.18 -15.42
CA GLU A 145 11.38 -47.39 -14.24
C GLU A 145 11.22 -46.25 -13.21
N LEU A 146 11.15 -45.00 -13.66
CA LEU A 146 10.94 -43.84 -12.78
C LEU A 146 9.55 -43.84 -12.11
N LEU A 147 8.49 -44.24 -12.83
CA LEU A 147 7.15 -44.41 -12.27
C LEU A 147 7.09 -45.58 -11.28
N GLU A 148 7.74 -46.71 -11.56
CA GLU A 148 7.87 -47.83 -10.63
C GLU A 148 8.56 -47.40 -9.33
N LEU A 149 9.66 -46.64 -9.41
CA LEU A 149 10.36 -46.06 -8.26
C LEU A 149 9.50 -45.05 -7.47
N LYS A 150 8.59 -44.32 -8.13
CA LYS A 150 7.59 -43.43 -7.48
C LYS A 150 6.31 -44.17 -7.04
N GLU A 151 6.24 -45.50 -7.13
CA GLU A 151 5.02 -46.30 -6.89
C GLU A 151 3.80 -45.85 -7.71
N HIS A 152 4.06 -45.29 -8.91
CA HIS A 152 3.09 -44.63 -9.80
C HIS A 152 2.40 -43.40 -9.19
N GLN A 153 2.87 -42.87 -8.05
CA GLN A 153 2.26 -41.74 -7.35
C GLN A 153 3.03 -40.43 -7.57
N ILE A 154 2.36 -39.44 -8.15
CA ILE A 154 2.91 -38.11 -8.45
C ILE A 154 2.16 -37.05 -7.63
N LEU A 155 2.87 -36.03 -7.13
CA LEU A 155 2.25 -34.90 -6.44
C LEU A 155 1.32 -34.14 -7.40
N LEU A 156 0.11 -33.79 -6.97
CA LEU A 156 -0.85 -33.03 -7.79
C LEU A 156 -0.26 -31.69 -8.31
N GLN A 157 0.67 -31.10 -7.55
CA GLN A 157 1.37 -29.87 -7.90
C GLN A 157 2.24 -29.99 -9.17
N GLU A 158 2.74 -31.20 -9.48
CA GLU A 158 3.57 -31.50 -10.67
C GLU A 158 2.73 -31.73 -11.94
N LEU A 159 1.38 -31.74 -11.85
CA LEU A 159 0.47 -32.09 -12.94
C LEU A 159 -0.24 -30.88 -13.53
N PHE A 160 -0.22 -30.74 -14.86
CA PHE A 160 -0.94 -29.72 -15.62
C PHE A 160 -2.04 -30.39 -16.44
N VAL A 161 -3.30 -30.22 -16.05
CA VAL A 161 -4.44 -30.86 -16.71
C VAL A 161 -4.50 -30.45 -18.19
N VAL A 162 -4.69 -31.44 -19.06
CA VAL A 162 -4.89 -31.24 -20.50
C VAL A 162 -6.22 -30.52 -20.72
N TYR A 163 -6.20 -29.50 -21.57
CA TYR A 163 -7.37 -28.73 -21.95
C TYR A 163 -8.37 -29.58 -22.73
N ASP A 164 -9.64 -29.51 -22.36
CA ASP A 164 -10.74 -30.16 -23.06
C ASP A 164 -11.82 -29.12 -23.44
N GLU A 165 -12.22 -29.12 -24.70
CA GLU A 165 -13.28 -28.24 -25.22
C GLU A 165 -14.67 -28.56 -24.62
N SER A 166 -14.83 -29.73 -23.96
CA SER A 166 -16.07 -30.10 -23.28
C SER A 166 -16.37 -29.28 -22.01
N GLY A 167 -15.32 -28.74 -21.36
CA GLY A 167 -15.40 -28.09 -20.05
C GLY A 167 -15.53 -29.06 -18.86
N GLU A 168 -15.48 -30.38 -19.08
CA GLU A 168 -15.67 -31.40 -18.02
C GLU A 168 -14.61 -31.30 -16.91
N PHE A 169 -13.36 -30.99 -17.27
CA PHE A 169 -12.23 -30.95 -16.33
C PHE A 169 -11.82 -29.54 -15.86
N ASP A 170 -12.57 -28.49 -16.20
CA ASP A 170 -12.27 -27.09 -15.82
C ASP A 170 -12.09 -26.93 -14.30
N GLN A 171 -12.97 -27.55 -13.51
CA GLN A 171 -12.90 -27.51 -12.04
C GLN A 171 -11.71 -28.31 -11.49
N THR A 172 -11.38 -29.44 -12.13
CA THR A 172 -10.19 -30.25 -11.77
C THR A 172 -8.91 -29.46 -12.04
N ALA A 173 -8.82 -28.76 -13.17
CA ALA A 173 -7.71 -27.89 -13.51
C ALA A 173 -7.57 -26.71 -12.55
N LEU A 174 -8.68 -26.03 -12.24
CA LEU A 174 -8.71 -24.91 -11.29
C LEU A 174 -8.31 -25.34 -9.87
N ALA A 175 -8.84 -26.47 -9.39
CA ALA A 175 -8.51 -27.01 -8.06
C ALA A 175 -7.03 -27.38 -7.92
N ILE A 176 -6.46 -28.06 -8.93
CA ILE A 176 -5.02 -28.38 -8.97
C ILE A 176 -4.18 -27.09 -9.00
N GLU A 177 -4.61 -26.07 -9.72
CA GLU A 177 -3.92 -24.78 -9.76
C GLU A 177 -3.94 -24.05 -8.40
N HIS A 178 -5.06 -24.05 -7.68
CA HIS A 178 -5.10 -23.49 -6.33
C HIS A 178 -4.12 -24.23 -5.40
N VAL A 179 -4.04 -25.56 -5.48
CA VAL A 179 -3.08 -26.35 -4.69
C VAL A 179 -1.63 -26.06 -5.09
N ARG A 180 -1.31 -26.03 -6.40
CA ARG A 180 0.03 -25.69 -6.90
C ARG A 180 0.46 -24.31 -6.46
N PHE A 181 -0.38 -23.29 -6.62
CA PHE A 181 -0.08 -21.93 -6.18
C PHE A 181 0.09 -21.85 -4.67
N PHE A 182 -0.78 -22.50 -3.89
CA PHE A 182 -0.70 -22.50 -2.43
C PHE A 182 0.67 -23.00 -1.96
N TYR A 183 1.10 -24.17 -2.41
CA TYR A 183 2.38 -24.74 -1.99
C TYR A 183 3.60 -24.01 -2.58
N ARG A 184 3.49 -23.37 -3.75
CA ARG A 184 4.57 -22.62 -4.39
C ARG A 184 4.77 -21.22 -3.83
N CYS A 185 3.67 -20.52 -3.47
CA CYS A 185 3.69 -19.09 -3.17
C CYS A 185 3.34 -18.78 -1.71
N ILE A 186 2.47 -19.58 -1.07
CA ILE A 186 1.92 -19.29 0.26
C ILE A 186 2.57 -20.14 1.35
N TRP A 187 2.51 -21.47 1.24
CA TRP A 187 3.01 -22.40 2.26
C TRP A 187 4.53 -22.25 2.48
N ARG A 188 4.97 -22.45 3.72
CA ARG A 188 6.39 -22.57 4.09
C ARG A 188 6.58 -23.83 4.95
N THR A 189 7.75 -24.45 4.86
CA THR A 189 8.03 -25.71 5.60
C THR A 189 7.95 -25.56 7.12
N TRP A 190 8.20 -24.37 7.65
CA TRP A 190 8.08 -24.04 9.06
C TRP A 190 6.68 -23.59 9.51
N ASP A 191 5.69 -23.51 8.60
CA ASP A 191 4.32 -23.13 8.99
C ASP A 191 3.65 -24.23 9.83
N GLU A 192 3.99 -25.51 9.59
CA GLU A 192 3.44 -26.68 10.31
C GLU A 192 3.80 -26.69 11.81
N GLU A 193 4.81 -25.90 12.22
CA GLU A 193 5.27 -25.76 13.61
C GLU A 193 4.76 -24.47 14.29
N GLU A 194 3.96 -23.65 13.62
CA GLU A 194 3.39 -22.45 14.26
C GLU A 194 2.26 -22.80 15.24
N GLU A 195 2.12 -22.00 16.29
CA GLU A 195 1.12 -22.23 17.35
C GLU A 195 -0.33 -22.18 16.81
N ASP A 196 -1.03 -23.30 16.96
CA ASP A 196 -2.43 -23.56 16.58
C ASP A 196 -3.48 -22.68 17.30
N GLU A 197 -3.10 -21.60 17.98
CA GLU A 197 -4.05 -20.70 18.68
C GLU A 197 -4.80 -19.75 17.74
N PHE A 198 -4.32 -19.55 16.51
CA PHE A 198 -4.82 -18.55 15.56
C PHE A 198 -5.19 -19.15 14.21
N ASP A 199 -6.12 -18.49 13.52
CA ASP A 199 -6.51 -18.79 12.13
C ASP A 199 -5.31 -18.61 11.17
N TYR A 200 -4.97 -19.67 10.45
CA TYR A 200 -3.87 -19.69 9.49
C TYR A 200 -4.16 -18.80 8.26
N PHE A 201 -5.43 -18.65 7.86
CA PHE A 201 -5.80 -17.81 6.71
C PHE A 201 -5.43 -16.35 6.96
N VAL A 202 -5.94 -15.76 8.05
CA VAL A 202 -5.68 -14.35 8.41
C VAL A 202 -4.20 -14.12 8.75
N ARG A 203 -3.54 -15.07 9.43
CA ARG A 203 -2.16 -14.93 9.89
C ARG A 203 -1.12 -15.06 8.77
N CYS A 204 -1.31 -15.98 7.82
CA CYS A 204 -0.31 -16.36 6.83
C CYS A 204 -0.79 -16.24 5.37
N VAL A 205 -2.01 -16.69 5.07
CA VAL A 205 -2.49 -16.78 3.67
C VAL A 205 -2.81 -15.40 3.10
N GLU A 206 -3.64 -14.59 3.78
CA GLU A 206 -3.99 -13.26 3.29
C GLU A 206 -2.76 -12.36 3.09
N PRO A 207 -1.83 -12.20 4.06
CA PRO A 207 -0.66 -11.35 3.89
C PRO A 207 0.24 -11.79 2.73
N ARG A 208 0.52 -13.10 2.58
CA ARG A 208 1.37 -13.63 1.51
C ARG A 208 0.69 -13.56 0.14
N LEU A 209 -0.61 -13.82 0.08
CA LEU A 209 -1.41 -13.69 -1.15
C LEU A 209 -1.42 -12.22 -1.59
N ARG A 210 -1.66 -11.30 -0.66
CA ARG A 210 -1.67 -9.86 -0.96
C ARG A 210 -0.30 -9.36 -1.39
N LEU A 211 0.78 -9.76 -0.71
CA LEU A 211 2.15 -9.48 -1.12
C LEU A 211 2.42 -9.97 -2.55
N HIS A 212 1.98 -11.16 -2.93
CA HIS A 212 2.15 -11.69 -4.28
C HIS A 212 1.53 -10.78 -5.36
N TYR A 213 0.25 -10.39 -5.20
CA TYR A 213 -0.39 -9.49 -6.18
C TYR A 213 0.13 -8.06 -6.10
N ASP A 214 0.50 -7.56 -4.91
CA ASP A 214 1.17 -6.28 -4.77
C ASP A 214 2.51 -6.27 -5.55
N ILE A 215 3.24 -7.39 -5.62
CA ILE A 215 4.46 -7.52 -6.43
C ILE A 215 4.14 -7.56 -7.93
N LEU A 216 3.16 -8.37 -8.36
CA LEU A 216 2.75 -8.47 -9.77
C LEU A 216 2.27 -7.12 -10.34
N GLU A 217 1.56 -6.33 -9.53
CA GLU A 217 1.04 -5.01 -9.89
C GLU A 217 2.06 -3.88 -9.68
N HIS A 218 3.32 -4.21 -9.38
CA HIS A 218 4.40 -3.25 -9.09
C HIS A 218 4.07 -2.25 -7.95
N ARG A 219 3.26 -2.67 -6.96
CA ARG A 219 2.96 -1.90 -5.73
C ARG A 219 3.97 -2.14 -4.59
N VAL A 220 4.93 -3.05 -4.80
CA VAL A 220 6.09 -3.29 -3.93
C VAL A 220 7.39 -2.90 -4.65
N PRO A 221 8.19 -1.99 -4.07
CA PRO A 221 9.45 -1.54 -4.68
C PRO A 221 10.51 -2.63 -4.83
N SER A 222 11.27 -2.56 -5.91
CA SER A 222 12.09 -3.66 -6.43
C SER A 222 13.15 -4.17 -5.45
N GLY A 223 13.81 -3.27 -4.72
CA GLY A 223 14.78 -3.62 -3.68
C GLY A 223 14.16 -4.42 -2.53
N LEU A 224 12.92 -4.11 -2.15
CA LEU A 224 12.20 -4.80 -1.08
C LEU A 224 11.71 -6.19 -1.52
N VAL A 225 11.38 -6.36 -2.80
CA VAL A 225 11.10 -7.68 -3.38
C VAL A 225 12.35 -8.57 -3.38
N ALA A 226 13.50 -8.01 -3.78
CA ALA A 226 14.78 -8.73 -3.74
C ALA A 226 15.18 -9.07 -2.30
N ASP A 227 14.98 -8.17 -1.33
CA ASP A 227 15.21 -8.45 0.08
C ASP A 227 14.29 -9.54 0.64
N TYR A 228 13.01 -9.54 0.27
CA TYR A 228 12.06 -10.59 0.66
C TYR A 228 12.51 -11.96 0.15
N GLN A 229 12.86 -12.06 -1.14
CA GLN A 229 13.36 -13.29 -1.75
C GLN A 229 14.66 -13.77 -1.09
N ASN A 230 15.61 -12.86 -0.84
CA ASN A 230 16.85 -13.19 -0.13
C ASN A 230 16.60 -13.68 1.31
N LEU A 231 15.66 -13.06 2.04
CA LEU A 231 15.29 -13.49 3.39
C LEU A 231 14.57 -14.83 3.40
N LEU A 232 13.70 -15.12 2.41
CA LEU A 232 13.05 -16.42 2.25
C LEU A 232 14.09 -17.53 2.07
N SER A 233 14.97 -17.41 1.08
CA SER A 233 15.99 -18.44 0.81
C SER A 233 16.97 -18.62 1.98
N GLN A 234 17.33 -17.54 2.69
CA GLN A 234 18.13 -17.63 3.92
C GLN A 234 17.37 -18.36 5.03
N CYS A 235 16.06 -18.15 5.17
CA CYS A 235 15.23 -18.84 6.15
C CYS A 235 15.12 -20.34 5.83
N GLU A 236 14.84 -20.68 4.57
CA GLU A 236 14.80 -22.08 4.07
C GLU A 236 16.11 -22.81 4.34
N GLU A 237 17.26 -22.22 3.95
CA GLU A 237 18.58 -22.80 4.20
C GLU A 237 18.91 -23.00 5.70
N LEU A 238 18.53 -22.04 6.56
CA LEU A 238 18.80 -22.12 8.00
C LEU A 238 17.85 -23.09 8.70
N TYR A 239 16.60 -23.16 8.25
CA TYR A 239 15.62 -24.09 8.78
C TYR A 239 15.96 -25.54 8.42
N GLU A 240 16.42 -25.82 7.21
CA GLU A 240 16.98 -27.13 6.86
C GLU A 240 18.19 -27.51 7.72
N LYS A 241 19.12 -26.58 7.99
CA LYS A 241 20.24 -26.82 8.91
C LYS A 241 19.76 -27.12 10.34
N PHE A 242 18.76 -26.38 10.82
CA PHE A 242 18.12 -26.62 12.12
C PHE A 242 17.46 -28.01 12.20
N LEU A 243 16.68 -28.41 11.19
CA LEU A 243 16.06 -29.74 11.12
C LEU A 243 17.11 -30.86 11.13
N ASN A 244 18.21 -30.71 10.39
CA ASN A 244 19.31 -31.69 10.40
C ASN A 244 19.97 -31.83 11.79
N VAL A 245 20.22 -30.72 12.49
CA VAL A 245 20.74 -30.74 13.87
C VAL A 245 19.74 -31.39 14.83
N ARG A 246 18.46 -30.99 14.77
CA ARG A 246 17.38 -31.54 15.61
C ARG A 246 17.23 -33.06 15.42
N ASN A 247 17.20 -33.52 14.18
CA ASN A 247 17.08 -34.94 13.84
C ASN A 247 18.31 -35.72 14.35
N SER A 248 19.52 -35.15 14.23
CA SER A 248 20.76 -35.74 14.74
C SER A 248 20.75 -35.92 16.26
N ILE A 249 20.21 -34.95 17.01
CA ILE A 249 20.02 -35.07 18.48
C ILE A 249 19.02 -36.19 18.77
N SER A 250 17.84 -36.17 18.13
CA SER A 250 16.79 -37.18 18.36
C SER A 250 17.17 -38.64 18.02
N SER A 251 18.28 -38.86 17.31
CA SER A 251 18.78 -40.18 16.94
C SER A 251 19.83 -40.78 17.89
N ASN A 252 20.33 -40.03 18.88
CA ASN A 252 21.43 -40.43 19.75
C ASN A 252 20.97 -40.56 21.22
N ASP A 253 20.49 -41.73 21.63
CA ASP A 253 20.08 -42.05 23.02
C ASP A 253 21.26 -42.14 24.04
N SER A 254 22.25 -41.25 23.98
CA SER A 254 23.46 -41.34 24.79
C SER A 254 24.04 -39.98 25.21
N ASP A 255 23.63 -39.53 26.40
CA ASP A 255 24.20 -38.41 27.19
C ASP A 255 25.71 -38.25 26.96
N SER A 256 26.07 -37.33 26.05
CA SER A 256 27.46 -37.12 25.65
C SER A 256 27.75 -35.65 25.41
N GLU A 257 28.99 -35.22 25.66
CA GLU A 257 29.39 -33.81 25.48
C GLU A 257 29.20 -33.30 24.04
N ALA A 258 29.15 -34.18 23.05
CA ALA A 258 28.84 -33.83 21.67
C ALA A 258 27.36 -33.41 21.50
N GLU A 259 26.45 -34.02 22.24
CA GLU A 259 25.02 -33.70 22.24
C GLU A 259 24.76 -32.33 22.87
N ASN A 260 25.45 -32.02 23.98
CA ASN A 260 25.43 -30.68 24.60
C ASN A 260 25.85 -29.57 23.62
N VAL A 261 26.89 -29.80 22.81
CA VAL A 261 27.33 -28.84 21.79
C VAL A 261 26.29 -28.71 20.67
N SER A 262 25.74 -29.83 20.20
CA SER A 262 24.69 -29.87 19.17
C SER A 262 23.42 -29.12 19.61
N MET A 263 23.00 -29.27 20.88
CA MET A 263 21.84 -28.56 21.44
C MET A 263 22.04 -27.05 21.48
N VAL A 264 23.25 -26.58 21.85
CA VAL A 264 23.59 -25.15 21.84
C VAL A 264 23.68 -24.58 20.42
N GLU A 265 24.07 -25.39 19.43
CA GLU A 265 24.03 -25.01 18.01
C GLU A 265 22.58 -24.95 17.49
N GLY A 266 21.74 -25.93 17.81
CA GLY A 266 20.32 -25.94 17.48
C GLY A 266 19.56 -24.72 18.02
N LEU A 267 19.82 -24.32 19.28
CA LEU A 267 19.22 -23.12 19.87
C LEU A 267 19.63 -21.83 19.15
N LYS A 268 20.89 -21.73 18.70
CA LYS A 268 21.37 -20.56 17.91
C LYS A 268 20.74 -20.51 16.53
N LEU A 269 20.58 -21.66 15.87
CA LEU A 269 19.91 -21.74 14.58
C LEU A 269 18.43 -21.37 14.71
N TYR A 270 17.75 -21.82 15.77
CA TYR A 270 16.36 -21.46 16.05
C TYR A 270 16.18 -19.95 16.25
N ASP A 271 17.01 -19.31 17.08
CA ASP A 271 16.99 -17.85 17.32
C ASP A 271 17.19 -17.05 16.01
N GLN A 272 18.11 -17.49 15.14
CA GLN A 272 18.32 -16.90 13.82
C GLN A 272 17.12 -17.09 12.89
N VAL A 273 16.51 -18.28 12.88
CA VAL A 273 15.31 -18.59 12.10
C VAL A 273 14.14 -17.72 12.54
N GLU A 274 13.86 -17.62 13.85
CA GLU A 274 12.76 -16.79 14.37
C GLU A 274 12.97 -15.30 14.07
N HIS A 275 14.19 -14.79 14.21
CA HIS A 275 14.51 -13.41 13.81
C HIS A 275 14.26 -13.16 12.31
N ILE A 276 14.55 -14.12 11.43
CA ILE A 276 14.25 -13.99 9.99
C ILE A 276 12.74 -14.11 9.72
N LYS A 277 12.03 -15.07 10.35
CA LYS A 277 10.57 -15.21 10.26
C LYS A 277 9.84 -13.93 10.65
N GLN A 278 10.25 -13.28 11.75
CA GLN A 278 9.70 -11.99 12.17
C GLN A 278 9.87 -10.92 11.09
N ARG A 279 11.05 -10.83 10.47
CA ARG A 279 11.31 -9.89 9.37
C ARG A 279 10.49 -10.21 8.11
N LEU A 280 10.26 -11.48 7.80
CA LEU A 280 9.37 -11.89 6.71
C LEU A 280 7.93 -11.44 6.98
N LYS A 281 7.40 -11.67 8.19
CA LYS A 281 6.07 -11.22 8.62
C LYS A 281 5.89 -9.70 8.51
N LEU A 282 6.92 -8.90 8.81
CA LEU A 282 6.92 -7.44 8.61
C LEU A 282 6.78 -7.03 7.14
N ILE A 283 7.31 -7.82 6.19
CA ILE A 283 7.22 -7.53 4.74
C ILE A 283 5.92 -8.08 4.14
N GLU A 284 5.43 -9.21 4.65
CA GLU A 284 4.18 -9.84 4.22
C GLU A 284 2.96 -9.01 4.61
N ASN A 285 2.94 -8.43 5.82
CA ASN A 285 1.88 -7.52 6.21
C ASN A 285 1.99 -6.18 5.45
N PRO A 286 0.94 -5.74 4.72
CA PRO A 286 1.01 -4.55 3.88
C PRO A 286 1.27 -3.27 4.69
N LEU A 287 0.64 -3.11 5.86
CA LEU A 287 0.84 -1.93 6.71
C LEU A 287 2.27 -1.90 7.24
N LEU A 288 2.73 -3.01 7.83
CA LEU A 288 4.07 -3.12 8.41
C LEU A 288 5.16 -2.98 7.32
N ARG A 289 4.90 -3.44 6.08
CA ARG A 289 5.83 -3.29 4.95
C ARG A 289 6.10 -1.83 4.62
N TYR A 290 5.05 -1.01 4.50
CA TYR A 290 5.25 0.43 4.25
C TYR A 290 5.93 1.14 5.43
N VAL A 291 5.76 0.64 6.65
CA VAL A 291 6.29 1.25 7.87
C VAL A 291 7.74 0.89 8.15
N PHE A 292 8.03 -0.41 8.22
CA PHE A 292 9.32 -0.98 8.64
C PHE A 292 10.21 -1.41 7.47
N GLY A 293 9.64 -1.68 6.28
CA GLY A 293 10.35 -2.23 5.12
C GLY A 293 11.48 -1.36 4.55
N TYR A 294 11.66 -0.14 5.05
CA TYR A 294 12.66 0.83 4.57
C TYR A 294 13.89 1.00 5.46
N GLN A 295 14.02 0.19 6.53
CA GLN A 295 15.22 0.21 7.38
C GLN A 295 16.48 -0.36 6.69
N LYS A 296 16.37 -0.92 5.47
CA LYS A 296 17.46 -1.62 4.79
C LYS A 296 17.96 -0.93 3.52
N TYR A 297 18.15 0.40 3.55
CA TYR A 297 19.14 1.04 2.67
C TYR A 297 20.57 0.66 3.09
N GLY A 298 20.89 -0.62 2.87
CA GLY A 298 22.27 -1.05 2.83
C GLY A 298 23.00 -0.30 1.71
N SER A 299 24.12 0.34 2.06
CA SER A 299 25.12 0.86 1.13
C SER A 299 24.84 2.15 0.34
N LEU A 300 23.94 3.04 0.80
CA LEU A 300 24.15 4.47 0.53
C LEU A 300 25.30 5.01 1.39
N GLN A 301 26.53 4.62 1.01
CA GLN A 301 27.73 5.12 1.64
C GLN A 301 27.97 6.55 1.17
N ALA A 302 27.89 7.49 2.11
CA ALA A 302 28.46 8.83 1.97
C ALA A 302 29.91 8.68 1.50
N LYS A 303 30.29 9.35 0.41
CA LYS A 303 31.68 9.36 -0.08
C LYS A 303 32.58 10.15 0.86
N GLY A 304 31.98 10.98 1.72
CA GLY A 304 32.65 11.82 2.69
C GLY A 304 33.39 12.97 2.01
N LEU A 305 34.38 13.50 2.71
CA LEU A 305 35.23 14.56 2.19
C LEU A 305 36.13 14.03 1.06
N ARG A 306 36.24 14.80 -0.04
CA ARG A 306 37.23 14.53 -1.11
C ARG A 306 38.64 14.49 -0.51
N SER A 307 39.49 13.60 -1.03
CA SER A 307 40.88 13.44 -0.59
C SER A 307 41.74 14.70 -0.73
N THR A 308 41.33 15.65 -1.57
CA THR A 308 41.94 16.97 -1.76
C THR A 308 41.45 18.02 -0.77
N GLY A 309 40.38 17.75 -0.01
CA GLY A 309 39.70 18.72 0.87
C GLY A 309 38.98 19.87 0.14
N ALA A 310 39.02 19.91 -1.19
CA ALA A 310 38.39 20.96 -1.99
C ALA A 310 36.90 20.65 -2.22
N LYS A 311 36.07 21.69 -2.13
CA LYS A 311 34.67 21.66 -2.60
C LYS A 311 34.60 21.94 -4.09
N VAL A 312 33.61 21.34 -4.75
CA VAL A 312 33.35 21.44 -6.20
C VAL A 312 31.95 21.99 -6.43
N ILE A 313 31.80 22.87 -7.43
CA ILE A 313 30.49 23.22 -7.99
C ILE A 313 30.25 22.41 -9.27
N HIS A 314 29.18 21.63 -9.26
CA HIS A 314 28.69 20.90 -10.43
C HIS A 314 27.64 21.74 -11.15
N VAL A 315 27.87 22.11 -12.41
CA VAL A 315 26.93 22.90 -13.21
C VAL A 315 26.29 22.02 -14.28
N VAL A 316 24.96 22.06 -14.37
CA VAL A 316 24.16 21.24 -15.30
C VAL A 316 23.41 22.14 -16.28
N PRO A 317 23.97 22.44 -17.47
CA PRO A 317 23.29 23.26 -18.48
C PRO A 317 22.44 22.43 -19.45
N TRP A 318 21.16 22.81 -19.62
CA TRP A 318 20.33 22.30 -20.72
C TRP A 318 20.73 22.91 -22.07
N ASN A 319 20.74 24.24 -22.17
CA ASN A 319 21.20 24.97 -23.36
C ASN A 319 21.95 26.27 -23.01
N MET A 320 23.27 26.23 -22.97
CA MET A 320 24.06 27.35 -22.47
C MET A 320 24.15 28.53 -23.47
N LYS A 321 23.41 29.60 -23.20
CA LYS A 321 23.55 30.90 -23.89
C LYS A 321 24.67 31.72 -23.25
N ALA A 322 25.43 32.47 -24.04
CA ALA A 322 26.55 33.29 -23.54
C ALA A 322 26.14 34.27 -22.42
N ASN A 323 24.96 34.90 -22.53
CA ASN A 323 24.43 35.77 -21.48
C ASN A 323 24.09 35.01 -20.19
N LEU A 324 23.55 33.79 -20.30
CA LEU A 324 23.25 32.95 -19.13
C LEU A 324 24.54 32.55 -18.40
N LEU A 325 25.58 32.19 -19.15
CA LEU A 325 26.91 31.92 -18.58
C LEU A 325 27.48 33.16 -17.87
N GLN A 326 27.40 34.34 -18.49
CA GLN A 326 27.89 35.58 -17.89
C GLN A 326 27.16 35.92 -16.57
N LEU A 327 25.83 35.73 -16.52
CA LEU A 327 25.03 35.93 -15.32
C LEU A 327 25.35 34.89 -14.25
N LEU A 328 25.38 33.60 -14.60
CA LEU A 328 25.72 32.52 -13.67
C LEU A 328 27.13 32.70 -13.06
N THR A 329 28.12 33.07 -13.89
CA THR A 329 29.48 33.35 -13.43
C THR A 329 29.51 34.51 -12.44
N ARG A 330 28.79 35.60 -12.73
CA ARG A 330 28.70 36.78 -11.86
C ARG A 330 27.96 36.49 -10.54
N ASP A 331 26.88 35.71 -10.60
CA ASP A 331 25.94 35.57 -9.48
C ASP A 331 26.30 34.42 -8.53
N LYS A 332 26.85 33.32 -9.05
CA LYS A 332 27.01 32.06 -8.30
C LYS A 332 28.40 31.43 -8.35
N LEU A 333 29.23 31.79 -9.34
CA LEU A 333 30.59 31.23 -9.52
C LEU A 333 31.70 32.27 -9.25
N CYS A 334 31.37 33.40 -8.60
CA CYS A 334 32.35 34.42 -8.26
C CYS A 334 33.28 33.93 -7.13
N PRO A 335 34.62 34.05 -7.27
CA PRO A 335 35.59 33.56 -6.28
C PRO A 335 35.39 34.12 -4.87
N GLU A 336 34.90 35.35 -4.75
CA GLU A 336 34.62 36.02 -3.48
C GLU A 336 33.41 35.44 -2.73
N SER A 337 32.50 34.77 -3.46
CA SER A 337 31.28 34.15 -2.94
C SER A 337 31.39 32.63 -2.76
N CYS A 338 32.50 32.04 -3.20
CA CYS A 338 32.60 30.63 -3.49
C CYS A 338 33.85 30.02 -2.83
N GLY A 339 33.66 29.30 -1.72
CA GLY A 339 34.72 28.52 -1.07
C GLY A 339 35.12 27.25 -1.84
N ALA A 340 34.61 27.05 -3.05
CA ALA A 340 34.93 25.94 -3.94
C ALA A 340 35.93 26.40 -5.01
N LEU A 341 36.99 25.62 -5.22
CA LEU A 341 38.09 25.99 -6.12
C LEU A 341 37.92 25.42 -7.54
N GLU A 342 36.95 24.53 -7.74
CA GLU A 342 36.76 23.76 -8.96
C GLU A 342 35.30 23.78 -9.42
N ILE A 343 35.11 23.84 -10.75
CA ILE A 343 33.79 23.85 -11.39
C ILE A 343 33.76 22.73 -12.45
N GLN A 344 32.81 21.80 -12.32
CA GLN A 344 32.64 20.67 -13.25
C GLN A 344 31.30 20.79 -14.00
N PHE A 345 31.30 20.53 -15.30
CA PHE A 345 30.09 20.58 -16.12
C PHE A 345 29.57 19.17 -16.42
N HIS A 346 28.29 18.93 -16.14
CA HIS A 346 27.60 17.66 -16.35
C HIS A 346 26.46 17.83 -17.35
N ARG A 347 26.18 16.79 -18.15
CA ARG A 347 25.09 16.83 -19.15
C ARG A 347 23.70 16.54 -18.57
N ASP A 348 23.68 15.97 -17.37
CA ASP A 348 22.51 15.35 -16.77
C ASP A 348 22.57 15.59 -15.24
N PRO A 349 21.44 15.93 -14.57
CA PRO A 349 21.43 16.18 -13.14
C PRO A 349 21.80 14.95 -12.30
N LEU A 350 21.40 13.74 -12.71
CA LEU A 350 21.70 12.50 -11.96
C LEU A 350 23.20 12.21 -11.98
N ALA A 351 23.86 12.36 -13.13
CA ALA A 351 25.31 12.30 -13.26
C ALA A 351 26.05 13.36 -12.43
N ALA A 352 25.45 14.53 -12.19
CA ALA A 352 26.02 15.57 -11.33
C ALA A 352 25.95 15.17 -9.85
N VAL A 353 24.77 14.77 -9.37
CA VAL A 353 24.58 14.30 -7.98
C VAL A 353 25.44 13.07 -7.69
N ASN A 354 25.51 12.12 -8.62
CA ASN A 354 26.40 10.95 -8.50
C ASN A 354 27.89 11.30 -8.47
N ALA A 355 28.30 12.50 -8.89
CA ALA A 355 29.68 12.99 -8.82
C ALA A 355 30.00 13.81 -7.55
N CYS A 356 29.00 14.15 -6.73
CA CYS A 356 29.17 14.95 -5.51
C CYS A 356 29.77 14.18 -4.33
N TYR A 357 30.37 14.93 -3.42
CA TYR A 357 30.95 14.52 -2.13
C TYR A 357 30.47 15.49 -1.03
N GLU A 358 30.83 15.24 0.23
CA GLU A 358 30.43 16.05 1.39
C GLU A 358 30.73 17.54 1.20
N GLY A 359 29.67 18.35 1.19
CA GLY A 359 29.73 19.81 1.11
C GLY A 359 29.84 20.40 -0.30
N ASP A 360 29.70 19.60 -1.35
CA ASP A 360 29.60 20.06 -2.75
C ASP A 360 28.24 20.69 -3.08
N ARG A 361 28.17 21.40 -4.21
CA ARG A 361 26.96 22.09 -4.66
C ARG A 361 26.68 21.88 -6.13
N VAL A 362 25.44 21.54 -6.45
CA VAL A 362 24.93 21.31 -7.81
C VAL A 362 24.05 22.49 -8.21
N ILE A 363 24.34 23.12 -9.35
CA ILE A 363 23.54 24.19 -9.92
C ILE A 363 22.95 23.73 -11.27
N ILE A 364 21.63 23.59 -11.31
CA ILE A 364 20.88 23.19 -12.50
C ILE A 364 20.39 24.46 -13.20
N CYS A 365 20.71 24.62 -14.49
CA CYS A 365 20.28 25.79 -15.26
C CYS A 365 18.83 25.63 -15.76
N PRO A 366 18.18 26.70 -16.25
CA PRO A 366 16.86 26.62 -16.87
C PRO A 366 16.82 25.59 -18.01
N GLY A 367 15.80 24.73 -17.99
CA GLY A 367 15.68 23.56 -18.84
C GLY A 367 14.66 22.56 -18.31
N HIS A 368 14.32 21.58 -19.15
CA HIS A 368 13.45 20.45 -18.79
C HIS A 368 14.26 19.16 -18.93
N TYR A 369 14.63 18.57 -17.80
CA TYR A 369 15.51 17.41 -17.71
C TYR A 369 14.70 16.15 -17.46
N PHE A 370 14.89 15.14 -18.31
CA PHE A 370 14.26 13.82 -18.16
C PHE A 370 15.26 12.84 -17.55
N VAL A 371 14.86 12.14 -16.49
CA VAL A 371 15.75 11.26 -15.70
C VAL A 371 15.08 9.90 -15.48
N ASP A 372 15.68 8.84 -16.01
CA ASP A 372 15.22 7.43 -15.93
C ASP A 372 15.76 6.71 -14.68
N GLY A 373 16.07 7.47 -13.61
CA GLY A 373 16.82 6.98 -12.46
C GLY A 373 16.54 7.74 -11.17
N MET A 374 17.14 7.25 -10.09
CA MET A 374 16.90 7.69 -8.71
C MET A 374 18.06 8.55 -8.18
N PHE A 375 17.73 9.70 -7.58
CA PHE A 375 18.68 10.58 -6.90
C PHE A 375 18.91 10.11 -5.47
N SER A 376 20.03 9.41 -5.26
CA SER A 376 20.38 8.86 -3.96
C SER A 376 21.44 9.72 -3.26
N ILE A 377 21.01 10.58 -2.34
CA ILE A 377 21.82 11.64 -1.74
C ILE A 377 22.31 11.23 -0.35
N ALA A 378 23.51 10.65 -0.29
CA ALA A 378 24.15 10.16 0.94
C ALA A 378 25.08 11.18 1.63
N ASP A 379 25.58 12.18 0.90
CA ASP A 379 26.46 13.24 1.40
C ASP A 379 25.67 14.55 1.60
N SER A 380 26.13 15.43 2.48
CA SER A 380 25.51 16.76 2.72
C SER A 380 25.79 17.70 1.54
N ILE A 381 24.87 17.77 0.59
CA ILE A 381 25.01 18.58 -0.64
C ILE A 381 23.93 19.65 -0.77
N GLU A 382 24.22 20.69 -1.55
CA GLU A 382 23.25 21.70 -1.95
C GLU A 382 22.87 21.55 -3.43
N LEU A 383 21.60 21.28 -3.71
CA LEU A 383 21.01 21.20 -5.05
C LEU A 383 20.15 22.46 -5.29
N GLU A 384 20.52 23.26 -6.29
CA GLU A 384 19.87 24.55 -6.57
C GLU A 384 19.51 24.69 -8.07
N GLY A 385 18.26 25.03 -8.36
CA GLY A 385 17.86 25.57 -9.67
C GLY A 385 18.24 27.04 -9.83
N TYR A 386 18.89 27.39 -10.94
CA TYR A 386 19.23 28.77 -11.28
C TYR A 386 18.11 29.42 -12.09
N GLY A 387 17.01 29.78 -11.44
CA GLY A 387 15.85 30.39 -12.08
C GLY A 387 14.63 30.41 -11.17
N LEU A 388 13.45 30.54 -11.78
CA LEU A 388 12.19 30.21 -11.10
C LEU A 388 12.00 28.68 -11.12
N PRO A 389 11.21 28.09 -10.20
CA PRO A 389 11.02 26.64 -10.15
C PRO A 389 10.45 26.07 -11.46
N ASP A 390 9.48 26.76 -12.08
CA ASP A 390 8.91 26.36 -13.38
C ASP A 390 9.88 26.46 -14.57
N ASP A 391 11.00 27.20 -14.44
CA ASP A 391 12.05 27.27 -15.46
C ASP A 391 13.04 26.08 -15.35
N VAL A 392 13.10 25.39 -14.20
CA VAL A 392 14.07 24.33 -13.91
C VAL A 392 13.32 23.05 -13.49
N VAL A 393 12.89 22.30 -14.49
CA VAL A 393 12.02 21.12 -14.33
C VAL A 393 12.84 19.84 -14.44
N ILE A 394 12.68 18.93 -13.48
CA ILE A 394 13.22 17.57 -13.52
C ILE A 394 12.04 16.60 -13.50
N GLU A 395 11.84 15.87 -14.59
CA GLU A 395 10.77 14.89 -14.78
C GLU A 395 11.34 13.46 -14.72
N LYS A 396 10.78 12.63 -13.84
CA LYS A 396 11.10 11.20 -13.78
C LYS A 396 10.51 10.49 -15.00
N GLN A 397 11.34 9.78 -15.74
CA GLN A 397 10.91 8.80 -16.74
C GLN A 397 11.01 7.37 -16.19
N GLY A 398 10.32 6.45 -16.86
CA GLY A 398 10.32 5.04 -16.52
C GLY A 398 9.36 4.67 -15.38
N LYS A 399 8.92 3.40 -15.39
CA LYS A 399 8.20 2.81 -14.25
C LYS A 399 9.20 2.38 -13.20
N GLY A 400 9.01 2.80 -11.95
CA GLY A 400 9.88 2.33 -10.86
C GLY A 400 9.75 3.12 -9.57
N ASP A 401 10.58 2.72 -8.61
CA ASP A 401 10.56 3.04 -7.17
C ASP A 401 10.68 4.55 -6.85
N ASN A 402 11.77 4.98 -6.22
CA ASN A 402 11.98 6.33 -5.74
C ASN A 402 12.38 7.35 -6.81
N PHE A 403 12.22 8.63 -6.50
CA PHE A 403 12.79 9.72 -7.31
C PHE A 403 13.94 10.41 -6.57
N PHE A 404 13.69 10.97 -5.37
CA PHE A 404 14.74 11.51 -4.50
C PHE A 404 14.75 10.79 -3.15
N ASP A 405 15.91 10.27 -2.75
CA ASP A 405 16.14 9.69 -1.43
C ASP A 405 17.30 10.40 -0.74
N CYS A 406 17.03 10.98 0.43
CA CYS A 406 17.99 11.69 1.24
C CYS A 406 18.36 10.91 2.50
N THR A 407 19.65 10.58 2.63
CA THR A 407 20.28 10.02 3.85
C THR A 407 21.40 10.90 4.40
N GLY A 408 21.86 11.90 3.64
CA GLY A 408 22.92 12.83 4.05
C GLY A 408 22.54 13.70 5.27
N ALA A 409 23.55 14.05 6.07
CA ALA A 409 23.34 14.71 7.36
C ALA A 409 22.64 16.08 7.24
N ASN A 410 22.96 16.86 6.20
CA ASN A 410 22.26 18.11 5.88
C ASN A 410 22.18 18.33 4.36
N VAL A 411 21.09 17.89 3.74
CA VAL A 411 20.79 18.07 2.31
C VAL A 411 19.94 19.31 2.12
N LYS A 412 20.25 20.13 1.11
CA LYS A 412 19.39 21.25 0.69
C LYS A 412 18.97 21.09 -0.77
N ILE A 413 17.67 21.25 -1.05
CA ILE A 413 17.09 21.26 -2.38
C ILE A 413 16.31 22.58 -2.54
N SER A 414 16.57 23.35 -3.59
CA SER A 414 15.93 24.67 -3.74
C SER A 414 15.73 25.13 -5.19
N ASN A 415 14.69 25.94 -5.42
CA ASN A 415 14.36 26.56 -6.72
C ASN A 415 14.13 25.56 -7.88
N LEU A 416 13.51 24.41 -7.60
CA LEU A 416 13.32 23.32 -8.56
C LEU A 416 11.86 22.88 -8.66
N LYS A 417 11.44 22.47 -9.87
CA LYS A 417 10.21 21.72 -10.08
C LYS A 417 10.54 20.24 -10.30
N LEU A 418 9.98 19.39 -9.46
CA LEU A 418 10.08 17.94 -9.58
C LEU A 418 8.74 17.40 -10.08
N VAL A 419 8.76 16.56 -11.12
CA VAL A 419 7.58 15.93 -11.71
C VAL A 419 7.77 14.42 -11.71
N GLN A 420 6.77 13.70 -11.25
CA GLN A 420 6.79 12.24 -11.13
C GLN A 420 5.57 11.63 -11.82
N HIS A 421 5.79 10.58 -12.61
CA HIS A 421 4.77 9.81 -13.31
C HIS A 421 4.97 8.31 -13.07
N ASP A 422 3.88 7.53 -13.05
CA ASP A 422 3.87 6.06 -12.98
C ASP A 422 4.80 5.45 -11.90
N ALA A 423 4.92 6.14 -10.76
CA ALA A 423 5.80 5.72 -9.66
C ALA A 423 5.10 4.82 -8.64
N VAL A 424 5.91 4.15 -7.81
CA VAL A 424 5.44 3.28 -6.71
C VAL A 424 5.55 3.98 -5.35
N GLU A 425 6.65 4.72 -5.16
CA GLU A 425 6.96 5.48 -3.95
C GLU A 425 6.87 6.99 -4.19
N GLY A 426 7.01 7.78 -3.12
CA GLY A 426 6.84 9.23 -3.19
C GLY A 426 7.95 9.98 -3.94
N ILE A 427 7.73 11.27 -4.15
CA ILE A 427 8.63 12.12 -4.92
C ILE A 427 9.96 12.40 -4.19
N LEU A 428 9.89 12.42 -2.85
CA LEU A 428 11.04 12.62 -1.95
C LEU A 428 10.86 11.78 -0.69
N ASN A 429 11.83 10.95 -0.35
CA ASN A 429 11.94 10.36 0.97
C ASN A 429 13.14 10.94 1.74
N VAL A 430 12.92 11.24 3.01
CA VAL A 430 13.96 11.58 3.97
C VAL A 430 14.09 10.42 4.94
N HIS A 431 15.17 9.64 4.80
CA HIS A 431 15.41 8.45 5.61
C HIS A 431 16.22 8.78 6.86
N HIS A 432 17.24 9.64 6.71
CA HIS A 432 18.12 10.08 7.80
C HIS A 432 18.59 11.53 7.58
N GLY A 433 19.10 12.14 8.65
CA GLY A 433 19.63 13.50 8.61
C GLY A 433 18.55 14.56 8.43
N LYS A 434 18.98 15.76 8.03
CA LYS A 434 18.11 16.91 7.77
C LYS A 434 18.01 17.18 6.27
N THR A 435 16.80 17.25 5.74
CA THR A 435 16.54 17.74 4.37
C THR A 435 15.79 19.06 4.40
N THR A 436 16.32 20.07 3.70
CA THR A 436 15.70 21.38 3.55
C THR A 436 15.19 21.57 2.12
N LEU A 437 13.88 21.71 1.95
CA LEU A 437 13.21 22.13 0.72
C LEU A 437 12.88 23.63 0.78
N GLU A 438 13.30 24.39 -0.22
CA GLU A 438 13.04 25.83 -0.29
C GLU A 438 12.64 26.28 -1.70
N ASN A 439 11.47 26.91 -1.83
CA ASN A 439 10.97 27.41 -3.12
C ASN A 439 10.96 26.31 -4.20
N CYS A 440 10.40 25.15 -3.86
CA CYS A 440 10.28 24.01 -4.78
C CYS A 440 8.82 23.76 -5.15
N VAL A 441 8.60 23.17 -6.31
CA VAL A 441 7.27 22.74 -6.79
C VAL A 441 7.31 21.23 -7.01
N LEU A 442 6.43 20.49 -6.33
CA LEU A 442 6.39 19.04 -6.34
C LEU A 442 5.07 18.58 -6.97
N GLN A 443 5.15 18.08 -8.20
CA GLN A 443 4.03 17.44 -8.89
C GLN A 443 4.16 15.93 -8.72
N CYS A 444 3.44 15.42 -7.74
CA CYS A 444 3.47 14.03 -7.28
C CYS A 444 2.36 13.22 -7.96
N GLU A 445 2.51 11.90 -8.00
CA GLU A 445 1.43 11.00 -8.42
C GLU A 445 1.00 10.03 -7.32
N THR A 446 1.92 9.47 -6.53
CA THR A 446 1.62 8.56 -5.42
C THR A 446 1.56 9.33 -4.09
N THR A 447 2.51 9.13 -3.19
CA THR A 447 2.72 9.98 -2.00
C THR A 447 3.60 11.16 -2.40
N GLY A 448 3.47 12.29 -1.72
CA GLY A 448 4.40 13.41 -1.91
C GLY A 448 5.73 13.18 -1.20
N ILE A 449 5.89 13.75 -0.01
CA ILE A 449 7.12 13.63 0.78
C ILE A 449 6.94 12.60 1.90
N THR A 450 7.88 11.68 2.07
CA THR A 450 7.92 10.75 3.21
C THR A 450 9.04 11.11 4.17
N VAL A 451 8.75 11.35 5.45
CA VAL A 451 9.74 11.63 6.51
C VAL A 451 9.80 10.44 7.46
N ARG A 452 10.88 9.65 7.41
CA ARG A 452 11.06 8.44 8.22
C ARG A 452 11.50 8.75 9.66
N THR A 453 11.47 7.73 10.51
CA THR A 453 11.91 7.79 11.91
C THR A 453 13.33 8.34 12.05
N SER A 454 13.52 9.26 12.98
CA SER A 454 14.78 9.97 13.24
C SER A 454 15.31 10.87 12.11
N ALA A 455 14.48 11.16 11.09
CA ALA A 455 14.78 12.17 10.07
C ALA A 455 14.18 13.55 10.39
N GLU A 456 14.78 14.62 9.86
CA GLU A 456 14.25 15.99 9.92
C GLU A 456 13.93 16.54 8.53
N LEU A 457 12.69 17.01 8.32
CA LEU A 457 12.29 17.79 7.14
C LEU A 457 12.05 19.26 7.53
N LEU A 458 12.65 20.17 6.77
CA LEU A 458 12.31 21.60 6.75
C LEU A 458 11.83 21.99 5.35
N MET A 459 10.53 22.19 5.17
CA MET A 459 9.94 22.62 3.90
C MET A 459 9.45 24.06 4.02
N ARG A 460 9.90 24.95 3.14
CA ARG A 460 9.50 26.37 3.14
C ARG A 460 9.17 26.93 1.76
N ASN A 461 8.15 27.78 1.71
CA ASN A 461 7.72 28.51 0.50
C ASN A 461 7.55 27.60 -0.72
N SER A 462 7.10 26.36 -0.53
CA SER A 462 7.08 25.31 -1.56
C SER A 462 5.66 24.77 -1.76
N ASP A 463 5.33 24.35 -2.98
CA ASP A 463 4.02 23.81 -3.34
C ASP A 463 4.10 22.32 -3.66
N LEU A 464 3.13 21.54 -3.17
CA LEU A 464 3.04 20.09 -3.36
C LEU A 464 1.62 19.70 -3.75
N TYR A 465 1.47 18.98 -4.87
CA TYR A 465 0.17 18.60 -5.39
C TYR A 465 0.14 17.33 -6.25
N GLY A 466 -1.07 16.79 -6.44
CA GLY A 466 -1.35 15.66 -7.34
C GLY A 466 -1.24 14.27 -6.71
N ALA A 467 -0.82 14.18 -5.44
CA ALA A 467 -0.59 12.92 -4.76
C ALA A 467 -1.89 12.10 -4.58
N LYS A 468 -2.00 10.94 -5.24
CA LYS A 468 -3.07 9.93 -5.01
C LYS A 468 -3.00 9.31 -3.60
N GLY A 469 -1.88 9.47 -2.91
CA GLY A 469 -1.67 9.16 -1.49
C GLY A 469 -1.73 10.41 -0.61
N ALA A 470 -0.94 10.43 0.46
CA ALA A 470 -0.79 11.62 1.28
C ALA A 470 0.17 12.62 0.64
N GLY A 471 -0.08 13.92 0.81
CA GLY A 471 0.85 14.97 0.39
C GLY A 471 2.16 14.93 1.17
N VAL A 472 2.10 14.80 2.50
CA VAL A 472 3.27 14.57 3.37
C VAL A 472 2.97 13.45 4.35
N GLU A 473 3.83 12.42 4.41
CA GLU A 473 3.78 11.36 5.41
C GLU A 473 4.87 11.55 6.47
N ILE A 474 4.48 11.49 7.74
CA ILE A 474 5.36 11.75 8.90
C ILE A 474 5.34 10.53 9.81
N TYR A 475 6.50 9.90 10.03
CA TYR A 475 6.66 8.69 10.85
C TYR A 475 7.01 9.00 12.32
N PRO A 476 6.83 8.06 13.27
CA PRO A 476 7.22 8.22 14.67
C PRO A 476 8.71 8.58 14.79
N GLY A 477 9.07 9.39 15.80
CA GLY A 477 10.43 9.84 16.07
C GLY A 477 11.04 10.78 15.01
N SER A 478 10.27 11.26 14.04
CA SER A 478 10.71 12.23 13.03
C SER A 478 10.46 13.68 13.47
N ALA A 479 11.11 14.64 12.82
CA ALA A 479 10.84 16.07 12.98
C ALA A 479 10.42 16.68 11.64
N CYS A 480 9.33 17.45 11.61
CA CYS A 480 8.79 18.04 10.39
C CYS A 480 8.42 19.51 10.62
N THR A 481 9.01 20.42 9.86
CA THR A 481 8.77 21.87 9.93
C THR A 481 8.29 22.37 8.58
N LEU A 482 7.02 22.79 8.51
CA LEU A 482 6.34 23.27 7.31
C LEU A 482 6.04 24.77 7.47
N LEU A 483 6.63 25.62 6.63
CA LEU A 483 6.51 27.08 6.69
C LEU A 483 6.04 27.67 5.35
N HIS A 484 4.86 28.29 5.31
CA HIS A 484 4.32 28.98 4.12
C HIS A 484 4.21 28.09 2.86
N ASN A 485 3.88 26.82 3.00
CA ASN A 485 3.74 25.88 1.88
C ASN A 485 2.29 25.73 1.40
N GLY A 486 2.10 25.43 0.11
CA GLY A 486 0.85 24.92 -0.43
C GLY A 486 0.85 23.39 -0.46
N ILE A 487 -0.18 22.74 0.10
CA ILE A 487 -0.36 21.27 0.01
C ILE A 487 -1.80 21.01 -0.44
N HIS A 488 -1.97 20.62 -1.70
CA HIS A 488 -3.31 20.64 -2.31
C HIS A 488 -3.53 19.64 -3.45
N HIS A 489 -4.80 19.28 -3.70
CA HIS A 489 -5.16 18.26 -4.70
C HIS A 489 -4.46 16.91 -4.43
N CYS A 490 -4.35 16.54 -3.16
CA CYS A 490 -3.88 15.23 -2.70
C CYS A 490 -5.06 14.41 -2.14
N LYS A 491 -4.94 13.09 -2.02
CA LYS A 491 -5.98 12.27 -1.38
C LYS A 491 -6.12 12.60 0.10
N GLU A 492 -5.02 12.71 0.83
CA GLU A 492 -4.98 13.27 2.19
C GLU A 492 -3.87 14.34 2.22
N GLY A 493 -4.05 15.45 2.95
CA GLY A 493 -3.07 16.55 2.94
C GLY A 493 -1.75 16.17 3.62
N ILE A 494 -1.80 15.94 4.94
CA ILE A 494 -0.69 15.46 5.77
C ILE A 494 -1.17 14.22 6.52
N LEU A 495 -0.37 13.15 6.50
CA LEU A 495 -0.63 11.89 7.20
C LEU A 495 0.43 11.67 8.28
N VAL A 496 0.05 11.82 9.54
CA VAL A 496 0.91 11.54 10.70
C VAL A 496 0.68 10.10 11.12
N LYS A 497 1.75 9.31 11.15
CA LYS A 497 1.74 7.91 11.58
C LYS A 497 2.27 7.81 13.01
N ASN A 498 1.45 7.29 13.92
CA ASN A 498 1.82 7.10 15.33
C ASN A 498 1.60 5.64 15.75
N PHE A 499 2.57 4.79 15.43
CA PHE A 499 2.60 3.39 15.86
C PHE A 499 3.09 3.33 17.32
N LEU A 500 2.16 3.14 18.25
CA LEU A 500 2.47 3.06 19.68
C LEU A 500 2.97 1.65 20.04
N ASP A 501 4.28 1.45 19.90
CA ASP A 501 5.04 0.53 20.73
C ASP A 501 5.97 1.35 21.64
N GLU A 502 6.25 0.86 22.85
CA GLU A 502 6.91 1.59 23.95
C GLU A 502 8.35 2.10 23.68
N VAL A 503 8.86 1.90 22.46
CA VAL A 503 10.24 2.18 22.04
C VAL A 503 10.38 3.51 21.28
N TYR A 504 9.29 4.08 20.74
CA TYR A 504 9.36 5.21 19.80
C TYR A 504 8.83 6.53 20.36
N GLU A 505 9.62 7.60 20.21
CA GLU A 505 9.18 8.97 20.53
C GLU A 505 8.10 9.46 19.56
N ALA A 506 7.19 10.33 20.04
CA ALA A 506 6.20 10.97 19.18
C ALA A 506 6.88 11.89 18.13
N PRO A 507 6.33 12.00 16.90
CA PRO A 507 6.88 12.91 15.89
C PRO A 507 6.78 14.36 16.34
N ARG A 508 7.71 15.22 15.93
CA ARG A 508 7.75 16.64 16.30
C ARG A 508 7.41 17.53 15.11
N ILE A 509 6.18 18.04 15.09
CA ILE A 509 5.58 18.73 13.95
C ILE A 509 5.44 20.23 14.25
N THR A 510 5.91 21.07 13.33
CA THR A 510 5.73 22.52 13.33
C THR A 510 5.08 22.95 12.01
N MET A 511 3.96 23.67 12.09
CA MET A 511 3.21 24.16 10.93
C MET A 511 2.94 25.65 11.08
N VAL A 512 3.50 26.49 10.23
CA VAL A 512 3.28 27.94 10.25
C VAL A 512 2.86 28.46 8.87
N ASN A 513 1.73 29.16 8.80
CA ASN A 513 1.24 29.85 7.61
C ASN A 513 1.04 28.98 6.34
N ASN A 514 0.85 27.66 6.48
CA ASN A 514 0.62 26.77 5.32
C ASN A 514 -0.83 26.87 4.81
N MET A 515 -1.03 26.63 3.52
CA MET A 515 -2.34 26.54 2.86
C MET A 515 -2.60 25.08 2.44
N ILE A 516 -3.50 24.40 3.15
CA ILE A 516 -3.79 22.97 2.95
C ILE A 516 -5.23 22.84 2.42
N HIS A 517 -5.38 22.62 1.12
CA HIS A 517 -6.68 22.80 0.46
C HIS A 517 -6.98 21.83 -0.70
N ASN A 518 -8.25 21.73 -1.09
CA ASN A 518 -8.71 20.89 -2.22
C ASN A 518 -8.26 19.41 -2.13
N ASN A 519 -8.02 18.89 -0.94
CA ASN A 519 -7.68 17.47 -0.76
C ASN A 519 -8.96 16.63 -0.69
N GLU A 520 -8.95 15.40 -1.20
CA GLU A 520 -10.16 14.55 -1.25
C GLU A 520 -10.64 14.16 0.16
N GLY A 521 -9.69 13.94 1.06
CA GLY A 521 -9.88 13.57 2.46
C GLY A 521 -9.76 14.76 3.41
N TYR A 522 -8.97 14.58 4.47
CA TYR A 522 -8.70 15.60 5.47
C TYR A 522 -7.45 16.42 5.14
N GLY A 523 -7.34 17.60 5.73
CA GLY A 523 -6.12 18.41 5.69
C GLY A 523 -4.97 17.76 6.48
N VAL A 524 -5.24 17.25 7.67
CA VAL A 524 -4.32 16.42 8.47
C VAL A 524 -5.06 15.19 8.99
N VAL A 525 -4.45 14.01 8.82
CA VAL A 525 -4.90 12.74 9.39
C VAL A 525 -3.86 12.24 10.38
N LEU A 526 -4.29 11.78 11.55
CA LEU A 526 -3.45 11.05 12.50
C LEU A 526 -3.86 9.58 12.56
N VAL A 527 -2.90 8.68 12.32
CA VAL A 527 -3.07 7.22 12.39
C VAL A 527 -2.59 6.72 13.75
N ARG A 528 -3.42 5.95 14.46
CA ARG A 528 -3.13 5.34 15.77
C ARG A 528 -3.63 3.90 15.85
N PRO A 529 -3.01 3.02 16.66
CA PRO A 529 -3.60 1.73 16.97
C PRO A 529 -4.87 1.90 17.84
N ALA A 530 -5.88 1.05 17.63
CA ALA A 530 -7.08 1.02 18.47
C ALA A 530 -6.78 0.46 19.87
N MET A 531 -6.79 1.32 20.90
CA MET A 531 -6.57 0.88 22.29
C MET A 531 -7.83 0.23 22.88
N PRO A 532 -7.75 -0.92 23.60
CA PRO A 532 -8.92 -1.63 24.13
C PRO A 532 -9.81 -0.82 25.11
N SER A 533 -9.30 0.27 25.67
CA SER A 533 -10.06 1.19 26.51
C SER A 533 -11.06 2.06 25.73
N GLU A 534 -10.76 2.43 24.49
CA GLU A 534 -11.56 3.39 23.71
C GLU A 534 -12.81 2.74 23.08
N MET A 535 -12.82 1.40 22.92
CA MET A 535 -14.03 0.64 22.54
C MET A 535 -15.15 0.70 23.59
N LYS A 536 -14.87 1.06 24.86
CA LYS A 536 -15.90 1.12 25.90
C LYS A 536 -16.84 2.33 25.73
N ASP A 537 -16.32 3.47 25.29
CA ASP A 537 -17.13 4.68 25.15
C ASP A 537 -18.10 4.62 23.96
N ALA A 538 -17.81 3.79 22.95
CA ALA A 538 -18.76 3.47 21.87
C ALA A 538 -19.98 2.65 22.35
N SER A 539 -19.82 1.86 23.42
CA SER A 539 -20.86 0.95 23.94
C SER A 539 -21.71 1.53 25.08
N ALA A 540 -21.30 2.66 25.67
CA ALA A 540 -21.89 3.19 26.90
C ALA A 540 -23.11 4.13 26.71
N GLN A 541 -23.54 4.39 25.47
CA GLN A 541 -24.73 5.23 25.20
C GLN A 541 -26.05 4.48 24.94
N GLU A 542 -26.06 3.14 24.92
CA GLU A 542 -27.28 2.34 24.74
C GLU A 542 -27.85 1.73 26.04
N THR A 543 -27.88 2.47 27.16
CA THR A 543 -28.78 2.09 28.29
C THR A 543 -29.14 3.22 29.26
N LYS A 544 -30.08 4.10 28.87
CA LYS A 544 -31.00 4.74 29.83
C LYS A 544 -32.44 4.65 29.31
N GLY A 545 -33.14 3.61 29.74
CA GLY A 545 -34.54 3.39 29.42
C GLY A 545 -35.42 4.54 29.92
N CYS A 546 -36.32 5.02 29.05
CA CYS A 546 -37.27 6.05 29.39
C CYS A 546 -38.51 5.44 30.06
N THR A 547 -38.65 5.58 31.37
CA THR A 547 -39.88 5.27 32.09
C THR A 547 -40.80 6.49 32.04
N GLN A 548 -41.87 6.45 31.25
CA GLN A 548 -42.94 7.45 31.31
C GLN A 548 -43.77 7.30 32.61
N PRO A 549 -44.46 8.37 33.05
CA PRO A 549 -45.91 8.37 32.79
C PRO A 549 -46.55 9.74 32.44
N THR A 550 -47.45 9.67 31.46
CA THR A 550 -48.82 10.26 31.34
C THR A 550 -49.22 11.57 32.05
N GLN A 551 -49.95 12.42 31.29
CA GLN A 551 -50.58 13.67 31.74
C GLN A 551 -51.87 13.51 32.57
N ALA A 552 -52.00 14.33 33.62
CA ALA A 552 -53.18 14.99 34.19
C ALA A 552 -52.65 15.93 35.30
N GLY A 553 -53.23 17.05 35.73
CA GLY A 553 -54.52 17.70 35.46
C GLY A 553 -54.87 18.55 36.70
N ASP A 554 -54.99 19.87 36.51
CA ASP A 554 -55.58 20.89 37.41
C ASP A 554 -54.99 21.30 38.79
N GLU A 555 -55.21 22.60 39.05
CA GLU A 555 -55.47 23.30 40.33
C GLU A 555 -54.38 23.58 41.42
N THR A 556 -54.02 24.88 41.49
CA THR A 556 -54.24 25.77 42.68
C THR A 556 -53.13 26.05 43.73
N ALA A 557 -52.90 27.37 43.94
CA ALA A 557 -52.46 28.11 45.15
C ALA A 557 -50.97 28.23 45.61
N CYS A 558 -50.47 29.47 45.45
CA CYS A 558 -49.94 30.39 46.51
C CYS A 558 -48.56 30.21 47.19
N ALA A 559 -47.75 31.29 47.09
CA ALA A 559 -46.79 31.88 48.08
C ALA A 559 -45.60 31.01 48.57
N GLU A 560 -44.44 31.50 49.04
CA GLU A 560 -43.62 32.74 48.96
C GLU A 560 -42.19 32.31 49.41
N GLY A 561 -41.04 32.97 49.15
CA GLY A 561 -40.62 34.21 48.48
C GLY A 561 -39.05 34.19 48.40
N SER A 562 -38.25 35.24 48.19
CA SER A 562 -38.46 36.67 47.89
C SER A 562 -37.10 37.34 47.55
N ARG A 563 -37.05 38.25 46.56
CA ARG A 563 -36.13 39.43 46.44
C ARG A 563 -34.61 39.16 46.29
N GLN A 564 -33.74 40.02 45.72
CA GLN A 564 -33.78 41.35 45.08
C GLN A 564 -32.49 41.45 44.18
N GLU A 565 -32.28 42.32 43.17
CA GLU A 565 -33.00 43.45 42.56
C GLU A 565 -32.44 43.74 41.13
N GLN A 566 -33.07 44.64 40.38
CA GLN A 566 -32.49 45.39 39.23
C GLN A 566 -32.85 46.88 39.39
N PRO A 567 -32.12 47.79 38.70
CA PRO A 567 -32.81 48.71 37.79
C PRO A 567 -32.05 48.90 36.46
N GLY A 568 -32.65 49.27 35.32
CA GLY A 568 -34.06 49.55 35.03
C GLY A 568 -34.28 50.96 34.45
N CYS A 569 -34.51 51.08 33.14
CA CYS A 569 -35.24 52.21 32.54
C CYS A 569 -35.79 51.84 31.15
N VAL A 570 -37.04 52.25 30.86
CA VAL A 570 -37.83 51.99 29.64
C VAL A 570 -38.69 53.23 29.37
N THR A 571 -39.00 53.54 28.10
CA THR A 571 -40.23 54.18 27.54
C THR A 571 -39.91 54.83 26.17
N ASP A 572 -40.81 55.00 25.19
CA ASP A 572 -42.00 54.24 24.72
C ASP A 572 -42.43 54.83 23.33
N GLU A 573 -43.60 54.40 22.79
CA GLU A 573 -44.43 55.03 21.72
C GLU A 573 -44.29 54.61 20.23
N LEU A 574 -45.07 53.57 19.88
CA LEU A 574 -46.17 53.49 18.87
C LEU A 574 -46.22 54.31 17.53
N GLU A 575 -46.44 53.53 16.45
CA GLU A 575 -47.54 53.62 15.43
C GLU A 575 -47.52 54.52 14.15
N LEU A 576 -48.07 53.90 13.07
CA LEU A 576 -48.78 54.42 11.86
C LEU A 576 -48.05 54.77 10.53
N TYR A 577 -48.02 53.75 9.61
CA TYR A 577 -48.68 53.71 8.27
C TYR A 577 -48.38 54.80 7.18
N LYS A 578 -48.36 54.62 5.82
CA LYS A 578 -48.88 53.70 4.76
C LYS A 578 -47.99 53.88 3.47
N ARG A 579 -48.06 53.16 2.32
CA ARG A 579 -48.53 51.82 1.86
C ARG A 579 -48.33 51.72 0.33
N ALA A 580 -47.53 50.76 -0.16
CA ALA A 580 -47.61 50.16 -1.51
C ALA A 580 -46.79 48.84 -1.47
N GLU A 581 -47.35 47.63 -1.40
CA GLU A 581 -48.20 46.91 -2.38
C GLU A 581 -47.49 46.64 -3.72
N THR A 582 -47.41 45.41 -4.25
CA THR A 582 -47.79 44.06 -3.79
C THR A 582 -47.08 43.01 -4.68
N SER A 583 -46.75 41.81 -4.16
CA SER A 583 -46.86 40.54 -4.92
C SER A 583 -46.63 39.34 -4.00
N GLU A 584 -47.56 38.40 -3.98
CA GLU A 584 -47.49 37.13 -3.24
C GLU A 584 -46.56 36.15 -3.97
N GLN A 585 -45.46 35.69 -3.35
CA GLN A 585 -44.72 34.51 -3.86
C GLN A 585 -43.68 33.86 -2.90
N THR A 586 -43.55 34.30 -1.64
CA THR A 586 -42.40 33.93 -0.79
C THR A 586 -42.63 32.82 0.25
N GLU A 587 -43.82 32.23 0.36
CA GLU A 587 -44.05 31.14 1.34
C GLU A 587 -43.57 29.75 0.84
N ASN A 588 -43.54 29.49 -0.47
CA ASN A 588 -43.08 28.17 -0.98
C ASN A 588 -41.54 28.00 -0.95
N ASN A 589 -40.76 29.08 -0.94
CA ASN A 589 -39.30 28.99 -0.99
C ASN A 589 -38.64 28.72 0.37
N SER A 590 -39.29 29.10 1.48
CA SER A 590 -38.81 28.77 2.83
C SER A 590 -38.97 27.28 3.13
N GLU A 591 -40.06 26.66 2.69
CA GLU A 591 -40.28 25.22 2.83
C GLU A 591 -39.28 24.40 2.02
N ILE A 592 -39.01 24.77 0.75
CA ILE A 592 -38.00 24.09 -0.07
C ILE A 592 -36.60 24.22 0.54
N ALA A 593 -36.22 25.38 1.07
CA ALA A 593 -34.94 25.58 1.77
C ALA A 593 -34.83 24.71 3.04
N ASN A 594 -35.91 24.61 3.81
CA ASN A 594 -35.97 23.77 5.01
C ASN A 594 -35.93 22.27 4.68
N VAL A 595 -36.62 21.83 3.62
CA VAL A 595 -36.58 20.44 3.14
C VAL A 595 -35.20 20.08 2.60
N LEU A 596 -34.57 20.94 1.79
CA LEU A 596 -33.21 20.73 1.30
C LEU A 596 -32.20 20.67 2.46
N GLY A 597 -32.31 21.58 3.43
CA GLY A 597 -31.53 21.56 4.67
C GLY A 597 -31.72 20.26 5.46
N ALA A 598 -32.95 19.78 5.61
CA ALA A 598 -33.28 18.52 6.28
C ALA A 598 -32.74 17.28 5.52
N THR A 599 -32.82 17.24 4.18
CA THR A 599 -32.20 16.17 3.39
C THR A 599 -30.67 16.21 3.43
N SER A 600 -30.05 17.39 3.49
CA SER A 600 -28.61 17.54 3.70
C SER A 600 -28.20 17.06 5.09
N ALA A 601 -28.98 17.40 6.13
CA ALA A 601 -28.78 16.90 7.49
C ALA A 601 -28.93 15.37 7.57
N LYS A 602 -29.96 14.79 6.92
CA LYS A 602 -30.13 13.33 6.81
C LYS A 602 -28.98 12.66 6.05
N LYS A 603 -28.52 13.20 4.91
CA LYS A 603 -27.34 12.68 4.19
C LYS A 603 -26.08 12.75 5.07
N ARG A 604 -25.84 13.84 5.80
CA ARG A 604 -24.75 13.94 6.79
C ARG A 604 -24.88 12.94 7.93
N GLN A 605 -26.09 12.67 8.42
CA GLN A 605 -26.33 11.75 9.53
C GLN A 605 -26.20 10.27 9.12
N ILE A 606 -26.63 9.91 7.91
CA ILE A 606 -26.40 8.60 7.30
C ILE A 606 -24.91 8.41 6.98
N HIS A 607 -24.22 9.46 6.51
CA HIS A 607 -22.79 9.42 6.29
C HIS A 607 -22.00 9.30 7.60
N ARG A 608 -22.40 9.99 8.68
CA ARG A 608 -21.87 9.80 10.05
C ARG A 608 -21.99 8.35 10.51
N LYS A 609 -23.15 7.70 10.33
CA LYS A 609 -23.32 6.28 10.69
C LYS A 609 -22.37 5.35 9.92
N ARG A 610 -22.18 5.58 8.62
CA ARG A 610 -21.21 4.82 7.81
C ARG A 610 -19.74 5.12 8.16
N LEU A 611 -19.43 6.28 8.72
CA LEU A 611 -18.08 6.62 9.19
C LEU A 611 -17.73 5.89 10.50
N SER A 612 -18.69 5.79 11.43
CA SER A 612 -18.52 4.98 12.66
C SER A 612 -18.38 3.48 12.39
N GLU A 613 -18.94 2.97 11.28
CA GLU A 613 -18.78 1.58 10.83
C GLU A 613 -17.40 1.30 10.20
N LEU A 614 -16.60 2.34 9.90
CA LEU A 614 -15.28 2.26 9.26
C LEU A 614 -14.11 2.67 10.18
N GLY A 615 -14.32 2.73 11.50
CA GLY A 615 -13.27 3.06 12.47
C GLY A 615 -12.85 4.53 12.53
N PHE A 616 -13.59 5.44 11.88
CA PHE A 616 -13.33 6.89 11.94
C PHE A 616 -14.22 7.53 13.02
N THR A 617 -13.62 8.07 14.08
CA THR A 617 -14.32 8.95 15.04
C THR A 617 -14.26 10.41 14.58
N GLU A 618 -15.07 11.27 15.21
CA GLU A 618 -15.28 12.65 14.74
C GLU A 618 -14.02 13.52 14.79
N ALA A 619 -14.05 14.60 13.99
CA ALA A 619 -13.03 15.64 13.99
C ALA A 619 -12.89 16.26 15.39
N ASP A 620 -11.86 15.83 16.12
CA ASP A 620 -11.49 16.40 17.42
C ASP A 620 -10.65 17.66 17.20
N ASP A 621 -11.20 18.81 17.56
CA ASP A 621 -10.47 20.09 17.56
C ASP A 621 -9.26 20.07 18.52
N ASN A 622 -9.15 19.10 19.43
CA ASN A 622 -7.95 18.84 20.25
C ASN A 622 -6.83 18.08 19.52
N LEU A 623 -6.97 17.72 18.23
CA LEU A 623 -5.88 17.07 17.48
C LEU A 623 -4.58 17.90 17.53
N MET A 624 -4.70 19.23 17.44
CA MET A 624 -3.57 20.16 17.46
C MET A 624 -3.03 20.47 18.86
N SER A 625 -3.65 19.96 19.94
CA SER A 625 -3.16 20.12 21.33
C SER A 625 -2.33 18.94 21.82
N GLN A 626 -2.02 17.98 20.94
CA GLN A 626 -1.22 16.80 21.26
C GLN A 626 0.27 17.13 21.28
N GLU A 627 1.05 16.47 22.14
CA GLU A 627 2.48 16.76 22.35
C GLU A 627 3.35 16.70 21.09
N MET A 628 2.88 15.99 20.04
CA MET A 628 3.52 15.95 18.72
C MET A 628 3.49 17.29 17.96
N PHE A 629 2.52 18.17 18.21
CA PHE A 629 2.41 19.47 17.55
C PHE A 629 3.13 20.55 18.38
N VAL A 630 4.40 20.79 18.06
CA VAL A 630 5.29 21.73 18.75
C VAL A 630 4.86 23.19 18.53
N SER A 631 4.35 23.52 17.35
CA SER A 631 3.82 24.85 17.02
C SER A 631 2.89 24.79 15.82
N VAL A 632 1.71 25.42 15.94
CA VAL A 632 0.70 25.51 14.89
C VAL A 632 0.19 26.95 14.86
N ASP A 633 0.54 27.73 13.84
CA ASP A 633 0.11 29.13 13.71
C ASP A 633 -0.24 29.52 12.26
N GLY A 634 -1.24 30.38 12.07
CA GLY A 634 -1.64 30.97 10.79
C GLY A 634 -2.03 30.02 9.64
N ASN A 635 -2.07 28.70 9.86
CA ASN A 635 -2.40 27.71 8.82
C ASN A 635 -3.87 27.82 8.36
N GLN A 636 -4.11 27.60 7.07
CA GLN A 636 -5.43 27.71 6.46
C GLN A 636 -5.84 26.37 5.83
N PHE A 637 -6.99 25.86 6.26
CA PHE A 637 -7.61 24.64 5.75
C PHE A 637 -8.87 25.01 4.96
N LYS A 638 -8.95 24.68 3.67
CA LYS A 638 -10.07 25.07 2.79
C LYS A 638 -10.45 23.97 1.82
N TRP A 639 -11.74 23.76 1.60
CA TRP A 639 -12.23 22.86 0.53
C TRP A 639 -11.66 21.42 0.56
N ASN A 640 -11.22 20.93 1.72
CA ASN A 640 -10.86 19.53 1.92
C ASN A 640 -12.14 18.70 2.11
N GLY A 641 -12.27 17.55 1.44
CA GLY A 641 -13.52 16.83 1.28
C GLY A 641 -14.11 16.24 2.56
N LYS A 642 -13.27 15.75 3.49
CA LYS A 642 -13.70 15.20 4.78
C LYS A 642 -13.55 16.18 5.96
N GLY A 643 -12.71 17.22 5.83
CA GLY A 643 -12.54 18.28 6.84
C GLY A 643 -11.10 18.75 7.02
N SER A 644 -10.84 19.52 8.08
CA SER A 644 -9.47 19.96 8.41
C SER A 644 -8.66 18.84 9.06
N PHE A 645 -9.28 18.09 9.98
CA PHE A 645 -8.63 17.14 10.89
C PHE A 645 -9.40 15.83 10.96
N GLY A 646 -8.69 14.71 10.97
CA GLY A 646 -9.26 13.37 11.15
C GLY A 646 -8.33 12.45 11.92
N ILE A 647 -8.90 11.46 12.60
CA ILE A 647 -8.16 10.38 13.26
C ILE A 647 -8.57 9.06 12.61
N PHE A 648 -7.60 8.22 12.29
CA PHE A 648 -7.80 6.88 11.76
C PHE A 648 -7.25 5.86 12.75
N PHE A 649 -8.10 4.93 13.18
CA PHE A 649 -7.72 3.80 14.01
C PHE A 649 -7.51 2.56 13.14
N PHE A 650 -6.47 1.79 13.46
CA PHE A 650 -6.16 0.50 12.83
C PHE A 650 -5.93 -0.59 13.88
#